data_AF-A0A0W0S652-F1
#
_entry.id   AF-A0A0W0S652-F1
#
_cell.length_a   1.000
_cell.length_b   1.000
_cell.length_c   1.000
_cell.angle_alpha   90.00
_cell.angle_beta   90.00
_cell.angle_gamma   90.00
#
_symmetry.space_group_name_H-M   'P 1'
#
loop_
_entity.id
_entity.type
_entity.pdbx_description
1 polymer ?
#
loop_
_entity_poly.entity_id
_entity_poly.type
_entity_poly.pdbx_seq_one_letter_code
_entity_poly.pdbx_strand_id
1 'polypeptide(L)'
;MKKVVIGIKRANSTVNVTVTFDDDPFELLDESNKPKNEEEEQKQLISLAQSIVANKIIGHEINLDSDIKNHELRTHVLISEKKEGGLQVSYTNPYGISVLGKPLSLGKLLQDRLGTVQLTNAYGEIGAEQTLRLPQIPENILQSLQAKKAIATIAKGKRDLDKQKEEFLTKGPSEFPEPAVFPLSIKTTAVKDIDLKNAVEKLSALHGNESQLNPILKQIETVEEEIKTLEIELTELKKKEASLKDAMSEGTVASFAQTHLQTSKSELEETRKLLENKLSTLRADLSRAKSSFENHVKNNYALYEKFENGQEFTKQVMLTALYNAALDNYKELLKDTKGQPETRKKMVEIFNKHFGGIAIVDDYGKVNPIEETYKSFADTTLSEVVALANEVIKVTEPKFIETRLIEAKVHCQNQYPKHFNNLIYNDQTQTTPFIMEKSFSIFGSGTLQKININTKFDTDRDKPIQSASDPRQLRAEESKIPDKKAIEDSQSQLKKAQTQLTELEQKVRNFQRYTALIAELEAKEELAPKQKIQLDKVTESFNNARDSIITQIKDQPVDVQKYVLQNINPQLAKSVVNELPEANKKFLITVLPELTKIPEKSEIELFAEKYAVLANEIATARKNLNQIKEKDIQVEQLNQLRSALDKVNESQLDASNLEKVLEQSHTYTQNDLAVDGLIFQQQLTTAKKRLAEQIKDVEEKFESIKQANKEWLTIFESERQLLIDVESSFKEMEYQRDQSEKNKEELQRLTELATRSYMNILSEYEQINERIKLAQGAQTVEQAVILETRLAEEPKEEIVTPPTDNVSKDQNETPPTPNKGAMSGSKPETIVDRIKAIYEQYFKAVREETENLSQKEPSQWQELFKEKNAEGNLEEFKAEYLKEIASDIKKEKAVAALNEIIKLIQETEWKTGFLGSKSKINIEGKKTPVPVPNHIYEIYLKAQEGIKEPKNADLAMQAINAIATRAKSHSAKFQFLRKRDEQTQEAYDAIETHSKPR
;
A
#
# COMPACT_ATOMS: atom_id res chain seq x y z
N MET A 1 -63.15 73.48 -20.34
CA MET A 1 -61.98 74.29 -19.94
C MET A 1 -62.33 75.28 -18.82
N LYS A 2 -61.89 75.03 -17.59
CA LYS A 2 -62.08 75.87 -16.39
C LYS A 2 -60.71 76.18 -15.76
N LYS A 3 -60.50 77.37 -15.17
CA LYS A 3 -59.23 77.75 -14.54
C LYS A 3 -59.38 78.09 -13.06
N VAL A 4 -58.40 77.68 -12.26
CA VAL A 4 -58.29 77.96 -10.82
C VAL A 4 -56.88 78.46 -10.51
N VAL A 5 -56.73 79.52 -9.71
CA VAL A 5 -55.43 80.02 -9.27
C VAL A 5 -55.22 79.73 -7.79
N ILE A 6 -54.16 78.99 -7.46
CA ILE A 6 -53.78 78.63 -6.08
C ILE A 6 -52.59 79.49 -5.65
N GLY A 7 -52.82 80.41 -4.70
CA GLY A 7 -51.78 81.26 -4.11
C GLY A 7 -51.06 80.56 -2.95
N ILE A 8 -49.78 80.24 -3.14
CA ILE A 8 -48.91 79.61 -2.13
C ILE A 8 -48.16 80.71 -1.37
N LYS A 9 -48.58 80.98 -0.14
CA LYS A 9 -47.97 82.01 0.71
C LYS A 9 -46.73 81.48 1.44
N ARG A 10 -45.59 82.14 1.24
CA ARG A 10 -44.34 81.99 2.02
C ARG A 10 -44.16 83.21 2.93
N ALA A 11 -43.14 83.19 3.79
CA ALA A 11 -42.96 84.22 4.84
C ALA A 11 -42.99 85.66 4.31
N ASN A 12 -42.28 85.93 3.20
CA ASN A 12 -42.13 87.26 2.60
C ASN A 12 -42.66 87.37 1.16
N SER A 13 -43.36 86.36 0.62
CA SER A 13 -43.85 86.34 -0.77
C SER A 13 -45.05 85.42 -0.97
N THR A 14 -45.70 85.50 -2.13
CA THR A 14 -46.72 84.55 -2.58
C THR A 14 -46.42 84.15 -4.02
N VAL A 15 -46.39 82.84 -4.29
CA VAL A 15 -46.26 82.27 -5.65
C VAL A 15 -47.63 81.75 -6.07
N ASN A 16 -48.12 82.15 -7.24
CA ASN A 16 -49.42 81.68 -7.75
C ASN A 16 -49.23 80.53 -8.73
N VAL A 17 -50.06 79.50 -8.63
CA VAL A 17 -50.11 78.39 -9.60
C VAL A 17 -51.49 78.35 -10.24
N THR A 18 -51.55 78.65 -11.53
CA THR A 18 -52.78 78.56 -12.34
C THR A 18 -52.95 77.12 -12.82
N VAL A 19 -53.98 76.43 -12.34
CA VAL A 19 -54.39 75.12 -12.86
C VAL A 19 -55.50 75.33 -13.88
N THR A 20 -55.24 74.90 -15.11
CA THR A 20 -56.22 74.84 -16.21
C THR A 20 -56.69 73.40 -16.34
N PHE A 21 -57.98 73.17 -16.05
CA PHE A 21 -58.67 71.95 -16.45
C PHE A 21 -59.12 72.17 -17.89
N ASP A 22 -58.64 71.34 -18.82
CA ASP A 22 -58.96 71.49 -20.24
C ASP A 22 -60.36 70.94 -20.54
N ASP A 23 -60.66 69.75 -20.04
CA ASP A 23 -61.99 69.14 -20.02
C ASP A 23 -62.78 69.58 -18.75
N ASP A 24 -63.97 69.03 -18.51
CA ASP A 24 -64.76 69.33 -17.30
C ASP A 24 -64.63 68.20 -16.26
N PRO A 25 -64.00 68.41 -15.09
CA PRO A 25 -63.68 67.32 -14.16
C PRO A 25 -64.86 66.50 -13.66
N PHE A 26 -66.09 67.04 -13.72
CA PHE A 26 -67.31 66.37 -13.23
C PHE A 26 -68.13 65.71 -14.35
N GLU A 27 -67.67 65.74 -15.60
CA GLU A 27 -68.42 65.24 -16.77
C GLU A 27 -68.85 63.77 -16.63
N LEU A 28 -68.00 62.95 -15.98
CA LEU A 28 -68.19 61.50 -15.78
C LEU A 28 -68.78 61.10 -14.41
N LEU A 29 -69.35 62.05 -13.65
CA LEU A 29 -70.18 61.77 -12.47
C LEU A 29 -71.65 61.62 -12.87
N ASP A 30 -72.45 60.94 -12.05
CA ASP A 30 -73.92 60.92 -12.24
C ASP A 30 -74.52 62.27 -11.81
N GLU A 31 -75.61 62.69 -12.46
CA GLU A 31 -76.25 64.01 -12.26
C GLU A 31 -76.64 64.33 -10.80
N SER A 32 -76.85 63.32 -9.95
CA SER A 32 -77.13 63.50 -8.52
C SER A 32 -75.90 63.91 -7.68
N ASN A 33 -74.70 63.67 -8.22
CA ASN A 33 -73.40 63.83 -7.57
C ASN A 33 -72.52 64.90 -8.22
N LYS A 34 -72.88 65.37 -9.43
CA LYS A 34 -72.35 66.63 -9.98
C LYS A 34 -72.63 67.80 -9.03
N PRO A 35 -71.78 68.84 -9.00
CA PRO A 35 -72.02 70.01 -8.15
C PRO A 35 -73.35 70.70 -8.50
N LYS A 36 -74.14 71.07 -7.48
CA LYS A 36 -75.56 71.46 -7.65
C LYS A 36 -75.75 72.95 -7.91
N ASN A 37 -74.67 73.71 -7.89
CA ASN A 37 -74.59 75.12 -8.25
C ASN A 37 -73.10 75.53 -8.45
N GLU A 38 -72.89 76.71 -9.04
CA GLU A 38 -71.56 77.23 -9.34
C GLU A 38 -70.66 77.42 -8.10
N GLU A 39 -71.23 77.71 -6.92
CA GLU A 39 -70.45 77.90 -5.69
C GLU A 39 -69.93 76.57 -5.13
N GLU A 40 -70.73 75.50 -5.22
CA GLU A 40 -70.31 74.13 -4.90
C GLU A 40 -69.27 73.63 -5.92
N GLU A 41 -69.49 73.90 -7.22
CA GLU A 41 -68.54 73.55 -8.27
C GLU A 41 -67.18 74.22 -8.03
N GLN A 42 -67.17 75.54 -7.82
CA GLN A 42 -65.95 76.31 -7.64
C GLN A 42 -65.17 75.82 -6.41
N LYS A 43 -65.84 75.45 -5.32
CA LYS A 43 -65.19 74.84 -4.14
C LYS A 43 -64.56 73.49 -4.45
N GLN A 44 -65.25 72.62 -5.19
CA GLN A 44 -64.72 71.32 -5.58
C GLN A 44 -63.53 71.45 -6.55
N LEU A 45 -63.60 72.35 -7.53
CA LEU A 45 -62.49 72.67 -8.44
C LEU A 45 -61.27 73.23 -7.69
N ILE A 46 -61.48 74.09 -6.69
CA ILE A 46 -60.41 74.60 -5.83
C ILE A 46 -59.76 73.45 -5.05
N SER A 47 -60.53 72.57 -4.43
CA SER A 47 -59.99 71.40 -3.71
C SER A 47 -59.21 70.46 -4.64
N LEU A 48 -59.68 70.24 -5.86
CA LEU A 48 -59.03 69.40 -6.86
C LEU A 48 -57.70 70.02 -7.34
N ALA A 49 -57.72 71.32 -7.66
CA ALA A 49 -56.52 72.08 -8.04
C ALA A 49 -55.48 72.10 -6.90
N GLN A 50 -55.90 72.29 -5.64
CA GLN A 50 -55.02 72.23 -4.47
C GLN A 50 -54.35 70.85 -4.33
N SER A 51 -55.10 69.76 -4.50
CA SER A 51 -54.51 68.40 -4.44
C SER A 51 -53.52 68.12 -5.58
N ILE A 52 -53.78 68.63 -6.78
CA ILE A 52 -52.86 68.50 -7.93
C ILE A 52 -51.57 69.29 -7.67
N VAL A 53 -51.69 70.55 -7.23
CA VAL A 53 -50.53 71.41 -6.90
C VAL A 53 -49.72 70.83 -5.74
N ALA A 54 -50.37 70.33 -4.69
CA ALA A 54 -49.68 69.69 -3.56
C ALA A 54 -48.88 68.45 -3.98
N ASN A 55 -49.47 67.54 -4.77
CA ASN A 55 -48.75 66.37 -5.30
C ASN A 55 -47.57 66.77 -6.19
N LYS A 56 -47.72 67.80 -7.02
CA LYS A 56 -46.64 68.29 -7.90
C LYS A 56 -45.52 69.02 -7.16
N ILE A 57 -45.79 69.62 -5.99
CA ILE A 57 -44.75 70.13 -5.08
C ILE A 57 -44.01 68.96 -4.41
N ILE A 58 -44.74 67.95 -3.92
CA ILE A 58 -44.15 66.76 -3.29
C ILE A 58 -43.26 66.00 -4.29
N GLY A 59 -43.68 65.89 -5.56
CA GLY A 59 -42.89 65.33 -6.66
C GLY A 59 -41.78 66.24 -7.21
N HIS A 60 -41.60 67.44 -6.65
CA HIS A 60 -40.60 68.45 -7.04
C HIS A 60 -40.73 68.98 -8.49
N GLU A 61 -41.94 68.89 -9.07
CA GLU A 61 -42.25 69.36 -10.43
C GLU A 61 -42.64 70.85 -10.50
N ILE A 62 -42.86 71.51 -9.36
CA ILE A 62 -43.11 72.96 -9.26
C ILE A 62 -41.97 73.59 -8.46
N ASN A 63 -41.23 74.51 -9.07
CA ASN A 63 -40.22 75.28 -8.36
C ASN A 63 -40.90 76.38 -7.52
N LEU A 64 -40.52 76.52 -6.25
CA LEU A 64 -41.09 77.50 -5.32
C LEU A 64 -40.12 78.64 -4.98
N ASP A 65 -39.13 78.86 -5.85
CA ASP A 65 -38.11 79.90 -5.71
C ASP A 65 -38.72 81.32 -5.66
N SER A 66 -38.04 82.26 -5.00
CA SER A 66 -38.60 83.59 -4.70
C SER A 66 -38.87 84.45 -5.93
N ASP A 67 -38.15 84.18 -7.02
CA ASP A 67 -38.15 85.03 -8.21
C ASP A 67 -39.22 84.61 -9.23
N ILE A 68 -39.73 83.36 -9.15
CA ILE A 68 -40.73 82.80 -10.08
C ILE A 68 -42.13 82.96 -9.50
N LYS A 69 -42.76 84.11 -9.75
CA LYS A 69 -44.01 84.51 -9.09
C LYS A 69 -45.28 83.79 -9.56
N ASN A 70 -45.31 83.30 -10.81
CA ASN A 70 -46.46 82.62 -11.41
C ASN A 70 -46.01 81.33 -12.14
N HIS A 71 -46.73 80.23 -11.94
CA HIS A 71 -46.65 78.99 -12.73
C HIS A 71 -48.01 78.69 -13.38
N GLU A 72 -48.03 77.97 -14.50
CA GLU A 72 -49.25 77.45 -15.10
C GLU A 72 -49.13 75.94 -15.36
N LEU A 73 -50.22 75.21 -15.08
CA LEU A 73 -50.37 73.78 -15.25
C LEU A 73 -51.64 73.51 -16.08
N ARG A 74 -51.57 72.50 -16.95
CA ARG A 74 -52.72 71.99 -17.72
C ARG A 74 -53.03 70.57 -17.32
N THR A 75 -54.31 70.18 -17.33
CA THR A 75 -54.72 68.86 -16.86
C THR A 75 -56.04 68.38 -17.46
N HIS A 76 -56.11 67.07 -17.71
CA HIS A 76 -57.24 66.31 -18.26
C HIS A 76 -57.85 65.39 -17.19
N VAL A 77 -57.90 65.83 -15.93
CA VAL A 77 -58.42 65.01 -14.82
C VAL A 77 -59.95 65.00 -14.86
N LEU A 78 -60.50 63.83 -15.16
CA LEU A 78 -61.93 63.52 -15.08
C LEU A 78 -62.20 62.63 -13.86
N ILE A 79 -63.23 62.96 -13.08
CA ILE A 79 -63.69 62.20 -11.92
C ILE A 79 -64.87 61.33 -12.38
N SER A 80 -64.82 60.02 -12.10
CA SER A 80 -65.92 59.08 -12.39
C SER A 80 -66.21 58.17 -11.21
N GLU A 81 -67.45 57.68 -11.11
CA GLU A 81 -67.92 56.90 -9.97
C GLU A 81 -67.52 55.40 -10.00
N LYS A 82 -66.65 55.01 -10.93
CA LYS A 82 -66.16 53.63 -11.04
C LYS A 82 -65.27 53.26 -9.85
N LYS A 83 -65.81 52.42 -8.96
CA LYS A 83 -65.16 51.86 -7.75
C LYS A 83 -64.06 50.82 -8.04
N GLU A 84 -63.12 51.12 -8.94
CA GLU A 84 -61.83 50.43 -9.10
C GLU A 84 -60.89 51.36 -9.90
N GLY A 85 -59.79 51.81 -9.31
CA GLY A 85 -58.71 52.54 -10.01
C GLY A 85 -58.60 54.06 -9.81
N GLY A 86 -59.61 54.74 -9.24
CA GLY A 86 -59.53 56.18 -8.93
C GLY A 86 -58.56 56.50 -7.77
N LEU A 87 -57.85 57.64 -7.85
CA LEU A 87 -56.90 58.06 -6.83
C LEU A 87 -57.60 58.37 -5.50
N GLN A 88 -57.32 57.59 -4.45
CA GLN A 88 -57.93 57.79 -3.13
C GLN A 88 -57.31 59.00 -2.41
N VAL A 89 -57.80 60.20 -2.73
CA VAL A 89 -57.48 61.43 -1.98
C VAL A 89 -57.91 61.23 -0.53
N SER A 90 -56.92 61.11 0.34
CA SER A 90 -57.15 60.91 1.77
C SER A 90 -57.45 62.26 2.43
N TYR A 91 -58.68 62.41 2.95
CA TYR A 91 -59.06 63.57 3.76
C TYR A 91 -58.37 63.55 5.13
N THR A 92 -57.09 63.94 5.16
CA THR A 92 -56.55 64.70 6.28
C THR A 92 -57.03 66.15 6.13
N ASN A 93 -57.37 66.89 7.19
CA ASN A 93 -57.21 66.64 8.62
C ASN A 93 -58.44 67.14 9.40
N PRO A 94 -58.75 66.59 10.59
CA PRO A 94 -59.56 67.32 11.55
C PRO A 94 -58.79 68.52 12.11
N TYR A 95 -59.52 69.59 12.47
CA TYR A 95 -59.05 70.77 13.23
C TYR A 95 -58.19 71.83 12.50
N GLY A 96 -58.70 72.33 11.37
CA GLY A 96 -59.08 73.75 11.20
C GLY A 96 -58.05 74.90 11.29
N ILE A 97 -58.11 75.78 10.28
CA ILE A 97 -57.94 77.23 10.44
C ILE A 97 -59.32 77.88 10.17
N SER A 98 -59.72 78.86 10.97
CA SER A 98 -61.09 79.36 11.01
C SER A 98 -61.45 80.35 9.90
N VAL A 99 -62.68 80.23 9.39
CA VAL A 99 -63.50 81.40 9.00
C VAL A 99 -64.66 81.48 10.01
N LEU A 100 -64.97 82.70 10.48
CA LEU A 100 -65.82 82.94 11.65
C LEU A 100 -67.32 82.83 11.34
N GLY A 101 -68.08 82.13 12.20
CA GLY A 101 -69.49 81.81 11.97
C GLY A 101 -70.36 81.69 13.23
N LYS A 102 -70.29 82.68 14.13
CA LYS A 102 -71.00 82.80 15.44
C LYS A 102 -70.61 81.75 16.51
N PRO A 103 -70.33 82.16 17.77
CA PRO A 103 -69.90 81.24 18.82
C PRO A 103 -71.06 80.54 19.55
N LEU A 104 -70.96 79.22 19.70
CA LEU A 104 -71.57 78.47 20.80
C LEU A 104 -70.50 78.24 21.87
N SER A 105 -70.84 78.45 23.14
CA SER A 105 -69.84 78.57 24.21
C SER A 105 -69.13 77.25 24.56
N LEU A 106 -67.81 77.33 24.72
CA LEU A 106 -66.91 76.18 24.94
C LEU A 106 -67.33 75.30 26.14
N GLY A 107 -67.89 75.90 27.20
CA GLY A 107 -68.38 75.16 28.37
C GLY A 107 -69.48 74.14 28.05
N LYS A 108 -70.35 74.42 27.05
CA LYS A 108 -71.39 73.49 26.62
C LYS A 108 -70.80 72.30 25.83
N LEU A 109 -69.73 72.55 25.09
CA LEU A 109 -68.97 71.53 24.33
C LEU A 109 -68.20 70.54 25.22
N LEU A 110 -67.93 70.91 26.48
CA LEU A 110 -67.16 70.10 27.43
C LEU A 110 -68.05 69.25 28.36
N GLN A 111 -69.26 69.72 28.69
CA GLN A 111 -70.22 68.93 29.48
C GLN A 111 -70.62 67.63 28.76
N ASP A 112 -70.90 67.70 27.46
CA ASP A 112 -71.40 66.57 26.65
C ASP A 112 -70.36 65.45 26.40
N ARG A 113 -69.10 65.60 26.84
CA ARG A 113 -68.03 64.62 26.56
C ARG A 113 -67.24 64.08 27.76
N LEU A 114 -67.28 64.74 28.92
CA LEU A 114 -66.44 64.35 30.07
C LEU A 114 -67.16 64.32 31.43
N GLY A 115 -68.44 64.68 31.49
CA GLY A 115 -69.17 64.79 32.76
C GLY A 115 -68.77 66.01 33.59
N THR A 116 -69.13 66.03 34.87
CA THR A 116 -68.94 67.21 35.75
C THR A 116 -67.49 67.43 36.13
N VAL A 117 -66.87 68.43 35.52
CA VAL A 117 -65.58 69.01 35.92
C VAL A 117 -65.79 70.45 36.35
N GLN A 118 -65.39 70.80 37.58
CA GLN A 118 -65.35 72.20 38.03
C GLN A 118 -64.06 72.87 37.54
N LEU A 119 -64.17 74.11 37.04
CA LEU A 119 -63.03 74.96 36.72
C LEU A 119 -63.01 76.15 37.67
N THR A 120 -62.22 76.06 38.73
CA THR A 120 -61.89 77.18 39.61
C THR A 120 -60.81 78.04 38.96
N ASN A 121 -61.12 79.30 38.63
CA ASN A 121 -60.15 80.26 38.11
C ASN A 121 -59.50 81.04 39.26
N ALA A 122 -58.17 81.13 39.27
CA ALA A 122 -57.39 82.01 40.14
C ALA A 122 -56.25 82.63 39.33
N TYR A 123 -56.02 83.94 39.53
CA TYR A 123 -55.08 84.74 38.74
C TYR A 123 -53.62 84.28 38.91
N GLY A 124 -52.84 84.27 37.82
CA GLY A 124 -51.39 84.09 37.84
C GLY A 124 -50.77 83.93 36.45
N GLU A 125 -49.55 84.44 36.26
CA GLU A 125 -48.73 84.26 35.05
C GLU A 125 -47.87 82.97 35.13
N ILE A 126 -46.98 82.77 34.14
CA ILE A 126 -45.97 81.68 34.05
C ILE A 126 -46.62 80.32 33.65
N GLY A 127 -46.02 79.47 32.80
CA GLY A 127 -44.78 79.53 32.03
C GLY A 127 -44.25 78.11 31.71
N ALA A 128 -43.03 78.03 31.17
CA ALA A 128 -42.31 76.80 30.78
C ALA A 128 -42.90 75.97 29.61
N GLU A 129 -42.04 75.17 28.98
CA GLU A 129 -42.35 74.33 27.83
C GLU A 129 -43.20 73.11 28.22
N GLN A 130 -44.15 72.71 27.37
CA GLN A 130 -44.85 71.43 27.50
C GLN A 130 -44.54 70.52 26.32
N THR A 131 -43.73 69.49 26.56
CA THR A 131 -43.38 68.47 25.56
C THR A 131 -44.59 67.56 25.29
N LEU A 132 -45.40 67.92 24.30
CA LEU A 132 -46.54 67.13 23.84
C LEU A 132 -46.08 65.79 23.24
N ARG A 133 -46.07 64.73 24.07
CA ARG A 133 -45.96 63.35 23.57
C ARG A 133 -47.23 62.99 22.80
N LEU A 134 -47.05 62.47 21.59
CA LEU A 134 -48.14 61.88 20.81
C LEU A 134 -48.79 60.71 21.60
N PRO A 135 -50.12 60.56 21.59
CA PRO A 135 -50.78 59.44 22.25
C PRO A 135 -50.34 58.12 21.63
N GLN A 136 -49.80 57.20 22.44
CA GLN A 136 -49.64 55.81 22.00
C GLN A 136 -51.02 55.18 21.83
N ILE A 137 -51.27 54.56 20.67
CA ILE A 137 -52.49 53.79 20.44
C ILE A 137 -52.46 52.57 21.37
N PRO A 138 -53.46 52.37 22.25
CA PRO A 138 -53.49 51.21 23.15
C PRO A 138 -53.38 49.87 22.41
N GLU A 139 -52.59 48.96 22.99
CA GLU A 139 -52.26 47.64 22.42
C GLU A 139 -53.50 46.85 21.97
N ASN A 140 -54.56 46.87 22.77
CA ASN A 140 -55.84 46.21 22.47
C ASN A 140 -56.59 46.82 21.27
N ILE A 141 -56.44 48.12 21.02
CA ILE A 141 -56.97 48.79 19.83
C ILE A 141 -56.10 48.45 18.61
N LEU A 142 -54.78 48.40 18.75
CA LEU A 142 -53.87 47.99 17.68
C LEU A 142 -54.16 46.55 17.24
N GLN A 143 -54.27 45.62 18.19
CA GLN A 143 -54.65 44.21 17.95
C GLN A 143 -56.05 44.10 17.35
N SER A 144 -57.03 44.90 17.82
CA SER A 144 -58.38 44.94 17.21
C SER A 144 -58.36 45.42 15.75
N LEU A 145 -57.49 46.38 15.41
CA LEU A 145 -57.30 46.85 14.04
C LEU A 145 -56.57 45.82 13.17
N GLN A 146 -55.58 45.11 13.71
CA GLN A 146 -54.91 44.01 13.02
C GLN A 146 -55.85 42.82 12.77
N ALA A 147 -56.68 42.44 13.75
CA ALA A 147 -57.71 41.41 13.59
C ALA A 147 -58.75 41.82 12.54
N LYS A 148 -59.24 43.08 12.57
CA LYS A 148 -60.13 43.62 11.53
C LYS A 148 -59.47 43.67 10.15
N LYS A 149 -58.16 43.96 10.07
CA LYS A 149 -57.38 43.89 8.81
C LYS A 149 -57.32 42.46 8.28
N ALA A 150 -57.03 41.47 9.13
CA ALA A 150 -57.01 40.05 8.74
C ALA A 150 -58.38 39.57 8.25
N ILE A 151 -59.46 39.88 8.98
CA ILE A 151 -60.84 39.59 8.57
C ILE A 151 -61.19 40.30 7.25
N ALA A 152 -60.78 41.56 7.07
CA ALA A 152 -60.99 42.29 5.82
C ALA A 152 -60.20 41.71 4.64
N THR A 153 -58.98 41.19 4.87
CA THR A 153 -58.19 40.47 3.85
C THR A 153 -58.85 39.14 3.47
N ILE A 154 -59.33 38.35 4.44
CA ILE A 154 -60.07 37.10 4.17
C ILE A 154 -61.37 37.39 3.42
N ALA A 155 -62.13 38.40 3.86
CA ALA A 155 -63.36 38.82 3.19
C ALA A 155 -63.11 39.45 1.80
N LYS A 156 -61.94 40.06 1.57
CA LYS A 156 -61.52 40.47 0.23
C LYS A 156 -61.20 39.23 -0.62
N GLY A 157 -60.32 38.34 -0.15
CA GLY A 157 -59.97 37.12 -0.89
C GLY A 157 -61.20 36.30 -1.28
N LYS A 158 -62.18 36.17 -0.38
CA LYS A 158 -63.47 35.55 -0.73
C LYS A 158 -64.22 36.31 -1.83
N ARG A 159 -64.40 37.63 -1.71
CA ARG A 159 -65.08 38.42 -2.77
C ARG A 159 -64.34 38.40 -4.09
N ASP A 160 -63.02 38.36 -4.08
CA ASP A 160 -62.19 38.30 -5.29
C ASP A 160 -62.35 36.94 -5.99
N LEU A 161 -62.46 35.84 -5.23
CA LEU A 161 -62.78 34.50 -5.73
C LEU A 161 -64.24 34.38 -6.20
N ASP A 162 -65.20 34.92 -5.45
CA ASP A 162 -66.61 34.98 -5.85
C ASP A 162 -66.75 35.78 -7.17
N LYS A 163 -66.03 36.92 -7.32
CA LYS A 163 -65.93 37.71 -8.55
C LYS A 163 -65.32 36.90 -9.70
N GLN A 164 -64.21 36.19 -9.47
CA GLN A 164 -63.59 35.32 -10.50
C GLN A 164 -64.54 34.21 -10.97
N LYS A 165 -65.31 33.62 -10.05
CA LYS A 165 -66.33 32.60 -10.37
C LYS A 165 -67.50 33.17 -11.18
N GLU A 166 -67.98 34.37 -10.83
CA GLU A 166 -69.00 35.09 -11.60
C GLU A 166 -68.48 35.49 -13.00
N GLU A 167 -67.23 35.97 -13.09
CA GLU A 167 -66.59 36.34 -14.35
C GLU A 167 -66.34 35.11 -15.25
N PHE A 168 -65.97 33.96 -14.68
CA PHE A 168 -65.91 32.69 -15.41
C PHE A 168 -67.27 32.31 -16.01
N LEU A 169 -68.32 32.29 -15.19
CA LEU A 169 -69.66 31.87 -15.62
C LEU A 169 -70.27 32.82 -16.65
N THR A 170 -69.97 34.12 -16.58
CA THR A 170 -70.49 35.15 -17.51
C THR A 170 -69.64 35.36 -18.76
N LYS A 171 -68.31 35.53 -18.61
CA LYS A 171 -67.37 35.94 -19.69
C LYS A 171 -66.62 34.74 -20.27
N GLY A 172 -66.24 33.79 -19.44
CA GLY A 172 -65.37 32.65 -19.77
C GLY A 172 -64.12 32.65 -18.88
N PRO A 173 -63.30 31.58 -18.92
CA PRO A 173 -62.09 31.50 -18.10
C PRO A 173 -61.10 32.60 -18.49
N SER A 174 -60.35 33.12 -17.50
CA SER A 174 -59.37 34.20 -17.71
C SER A 174 -58.17 33.77 -18.57
N GLU A 175 -57.91 32.47 -18.61
CA GLU A 175 -56.78 31.83 -19.26
C GLU A 175 -57.24 30.43 -19.70
N PHE A 176 -56.86 29.99 -20.89
CA PHE A 176 -57.23 28.68 -21.42
C PHE A 176 -55.94 27.90 -21.75
N PRO A 177 -55.79 26.65 -21.29
CA PRO A 177 -54.56 25.88 -21.49
C PRO A 177 -54.29 25.57 -22.97
N GLU A 178 -53.02 25.68 -23.38
CA GLU A 178 -52.61 25.24 -24.71
C GLU A 178 -52.75 23.72 -24.86
N PRO A 179 -52.99 23.19 -26.08
CA PRO A 179 -53.02 21.75 -26.32
C PRO A 179 -51.68 21.09 -25.94
N ALA A 180 -51.73 20.04 -25.13
CA ALA A 180 -50.54 19.31 -24.71
C ALA A 180 -49.87 18.60 -25.90
N VAL A 181 -48.53 18.64 -25.94
CA VAL A 181 -47.72 18.07 -27.01
C VAL A 181 -47.44 16.59 -26.73
N PHE A 182 -47.54 15.72 -27.74
CA PHE A 182 -47.22 14.30 -27.60
C PHE A 182 -45.73 14.07 -27.24
N PRO A 183 -45.40 13.03 -26.45
CA PRO A 183 -44.01 12.68 -26.13
C PRO A 183 -43.16 12.43 -27.39
N LEU A 184 -41.90 12.89 -27.36
CA LEU A 184 -41.08 13.04 -28.57
C LEU A 184 -40.55 11.71 -29.15
N SER A 185 -40.30 10.70 -28.32
CA SER A 185 -39.70 9.42 -28.73
C SER A 185 -39.94 8.32 -27.69
N ILE A 186 -39.74 7.06 -28.10
CA ILE A 186 -39.74 5.89 -27.20
C ILE A 186 -38.36 5.79 -26.52
N LYS A 187 -38.34 5.56 -25.21
CA LYS A 187 -37.09 5.31 -24.45
C LYS A 187 -36.50 3.94 -24.82
N THR A 188 -35.18 3.84 -24.89
CA THR A 188 -34.45 2.59 -25.16
C THR A 188 -33.08 2.61 -24.48
N THR A 189 -32.76 1.61 -23.68
CA THR A 189 -31.38 1.39 -23.18
C THR A 189 -30.57 0.62 -24.22
N ALA A 190 -29.29 0.94 -24.38
CA ALA A 190 -28.40 0.16 -25.26
C ALA A 190 -27.90 -1.09 -24.52
N VAL A 191 -27.75 -2.23 -25.24
CA VAL A 191 -27.48 -3.54 -24.62
C VAL A 191 -26.28 -3.56 -23.67
N LYS A 192 -25.23 -2.77 -23.97
CA LYS A 192 -24.02 -2.62 -23.14
C LYS A 192 -24.26 -1.91 -21.80
N ASP A 193 -25.28 -1.08 -21.69
CA ASP A 193 -25.58 -0.22 -20.53
C ASP A 193 -26.65 -0.84 -19.61
N ILE A 194 -27.19 -2.00 -19.98
CA ILE A 194 -28.06 -2.82 -19.14
C ILE A 194 -27.20 -3.46 -18.04
N ASP A 195 -27.62 -3.35 -16.77
CA ASP A 195 -27.05 -4.16 -15.71
C ASP A 195 -27.56 -5.60 -15.75
N LEU A 196 -26.65 -6.58 -15.60
CA LEU A 196 -27.00 -8.00 -15.71
C LEU A 196 -27.89 -8.47 -14.55
N LYS A 197 -27.62 -8.01 -13.34
CA LYS A 197 -28.33 -8.49 -12.15
C LYS A 197 -29.75 -7.96 -12.11
N ASN A 198 -29.94 -6.67 -12.32
CA ASN A 198 -31.27 -6.05 -12.47
C ASN A 198 -32.08 -6.70 -13.60
N ALA A 199 -31.42 -7.06 -14.71
CA ALA A 199 -32.08 -7.76 -15.82
C ALA A 199 -32.52 -9.18 -15.46
N VAL A 200 -31.69 -9.95 -14.74
CA VAL A 200 -32.06 -11.28 -14.21
C VAL A 200 -33.20 -11.16 -13.20
N GLU A 201 -33.11 -10.23 -12.23
CA GLU A 201 -34.13 -10.05 -11.20
C GLU A 201 -35.50 -9.69 -11.79
N LYS A 202 -35.57 -8.69 -12.68
CA LYS A 202 -36.81 -8.29 -13.38
C LYS A 202 -37.37 -9.43 -14.23
N LEU A 203 -36.55 -10.12 -15.04
CA LEU A 203 -37.04 -11.19 -15.93
C LEU A 203 -37.49 -12.44 -15.14
N SER A 204 -36.78 -12.83 -14.08
CA SER A 204 -37.25 -13.91 -13.19
C SER A 204 -38.53 -13.52 -12.43
N ALA A 205 -38.66 -12.28 -11.97
CA ALA A 205 -39.89 -11.83 -11.30
C ALA A 205 -41.11 -11.86 -12.24
N LEU A 206 -40.92 -11.50 -13.52
CA LEU A 206 -41.97 -11.54 -14.54
C LEU A 206 -42.34 -12.97 -14.99
N HIS A 207 -41.37 -13.87 -15.04
CA HIS A 207 -41.60 -15.28 -15.38
C HIS A 207 -42.10 -16.11 -14.17
N GLY A 208 -41.85 -15.64 -12.95
CA GLY A 208 -42.15 -16.35 -11.71
C GLY A 208 -41.17 -17.49 -11.39
N ASN A 209 -41.53 -18.25 -10.36
CA ASN A 209 -40.66 -19.19 -9.62
C ASN A 209 -39.99 -20.30 -10.45
N GLU A 210 -40.42 -20.53 -11.69
CA GLU A 210 -39.83 -21.56 -12.58
C GLU A 210 -38.53 -21.08 -13.26
N SER A 211 -38.26 -19.77 -13.27
CA SER A 211 -37.11 -19.17 -13.97
C SER A 211 -35.75 -19.58 -13.37
N GLN A 212 -34.91 -20.25 -14.17
CA GLN A 212 -33.57 -20.70 -13.75
C GLN A 212 -32.47 -19.62 -13.91
N LEU A 213 -32.82 -18.39 -14.31
CA LEU A 213 -31.86 -17.29 -14.50
C LEU A 213 -31.07 -16.96 -13.21
N ASN A 214 -31.77 -16.84 -12.08
CA ASN A 214 -31.15 -16.57 -10.78
C ASN A 214 -30.21 -17.70 -10.31
N PRO A 215 -30.63 -18.99 -10.31
CA PRO A 215 -29.74 -20.13 -10.08
C PRO A 215 -28.46 -20.13 -10.94
N ILE A 216 -28.59 -19.92 -12.26
CA ILE A 216 -27.45 -19.94 -13.20
C ILE A 216 -26.50 -18.76 -12.96
N LEU A 217 -27.01 -17.55 -12.72
CA LEU A 217 -26.17 -16.40 -12.35
C LEU A 217 -25.37 -16.70 -11.07
N LYS A 218 -26.03 -17.20 -10.03
CA LYS A 218 -25.39 -17.56 -8.75
C LYS A 218 -24.36 -18.67 -8.90
N GLN A 219 -24.57 -19.63 -9.81
CA GLN A 219 -23.59 -20.68 -10.12
C GLN A 219 -22.34 -20.09 -10.78
N ILE A 220 -22.49 -19.15 -11.73
CA ILE A 220 -21.38 -18.41 -12.35
C ILE A 220 -20.59 -17.63 -11.29
N GLU A 221 -21.27 -16.92 -10.39
CA GLU A 221 -20.65 -16.18 -9.27
C GLU A 221 -19.89 -17.12 -8.31
N THR A 222 -20.46 -18.30 -7.99
CA THR A 222 -19.82 -19.28 -7.10
C THR A 222 -18.53 -19.83 -7.73
N VAL A 223 -18.58 -20.23 -9.00
CA VAL A 223 -17.40 -20.76 -9.73
C VAL A 223 -16.34 -19.67 -9.94
N GLU A 224 -16.73 -18.40 -10.04
CA GLU A 224 -15.77 -17.28 -10.12
C GLU A 224 -14.96 -17.13 -8.83
N GLU A 225 -15.59 -17.18 -7.65
CA GLU A 225 -14.89 -17.10 -6.37
C GLU A 225 -14.10 -18.38 -6.03
N GLU A 226 -14.55 -19.57 -6.45
CA GLU A 226 -13.78 -20.82 -6.31
C GLU A 226 -12.49 -20.79 -7.14
N ILE A 227 -12.55 -20.35 -8.40
CA ILE A 227 -11.36 -20.21 -9.27
C ILE A 227 -10.40 -19.13 -8.71
N LYS A 228 -10.94 -17.99 -8.29
CA LYS A 228 -10.17 -16.88 -7.69
C LYS A 228 -9.45 -17.31 -6.40
N THR A 229 -10.07 -18.16 -5.59
CA THR A 229 -9.44 -18.75 -4.39
C THR A 229 -8.25 -19.63 -4.77
N LEU A 230 -8.41 -20.47 -5.79
CA LEU A 230 -7.32 -21.30 -6.33
C LEU A 230 -6.17 -20.46 -6.93
N GLU A 231 -6.47 -19.35 -7.61
CA GLU A 231 -5.47 -18.41 -8.14
C GLU A 231 -4.66 -17.73 -7.01
N ILE A 232 -5.30 -17.40 -5.88
CA ILE A 232 -4.63 -16.86 -4.68
C ILE A 232 -3.71 -17.91 -4.04
N GLU A 233 -4.21 -19.12 -3.77
CA GLU A 233 -3.39 -20.17 -3.15
C GLU A 233 -2.21 -20.63 -4.04
N LEU A 234 -2.40 -20.67 -5.37
CA LEU A 234 -1.32 -20.88 -6.33
C LEU A 234 -0.29 -19.75 -6.28
N THR A 235 -0.71 -18.51 -6.03
CA THR A 235 0.20 -17.37 -5.89
C THR A 235 1.04 -17.47 -4.62
N GLU A 236 0.46 -17.89 -3.50
CA GLU A 236 1.21 -18.16 -2.27
C GLU A 236 2.17 -19.36 -2.41
N LEU A 237 1.76 -20.41 -3.13
CA LEU A 237 2.64 -21.54 -3.46
C LEU A 237 3.86 -21.07 -4.27
N LYS A 238 3.67 -20.20 -5.27
CA LYS A 238 4.76 -19.61 -6.07
C LYS A 238 5.73 -18.77 -5.23
N LYS A 239 5.23 -17.97 -4.29
CA LYS A 239 6.08 -17.19 -3.38
C LYS A 239 6.99 -18.10 -2.55
N LYS A 240 6.43 -19.15 -1.96
CA LYS A 240 7.20 -20.14 -1.18
C LYS A 240 8.19 -20.93 -2.05
N GLU A 241 7.79 -21.34 -3.26
CA GLU A 241 8.68 -21.98 -4.24
C GLU A 241 9.87 -21.08 -4.61
N ALA A 242 9.63 -19.77 -4.77
CA ALA A 242 10.69 -18.78 -5.00
C ALA A 242 11.63 -18.66 -3.80
N SER A 243 11.12 -18.40 -2.59
CA SER A 243 11.96 -18.30 -1.39
C SER A 243 12.76 -19.58 -1.11
N LEU A 244 12.18 -20.76 -1.41
CA LEU A 244 12.88 -22.03 -1.30
C LEU A 244 13.95 -22.22 -2.39
N LYS A 245 13.70 -21.75 -3.61
CA LYS A 245 14.69 -21.71 -4.69
C LYS A 245 15.87 -20.79 -4.33
N ASP A 246 15.61 -19.65 -3.72
CA ASP A 246 16.64 -18.70 -3.30
C ASP A 246 17.50 -19.34 -2.18
N ALA A 247 16.88 -19.94 -1.16
CA ALA A 247 17.55 -20.71 -0.10
C ALA A 247 18.31 -21.97 -0.61
N MET A 248 17.95 -22.51 -1.78
CA MET A 248 18.72 -23.56 -2.47
C MET A 248 19.90 -23.01 -3.29
N SER A 249 19.92 -21.71 -3.60
CA SER A 249 20.99 -21.07 -4.37
C SER A 249 22.14 -20.51 -3.53
N GLU A 250 21.99 -20.48 -2.21
CA GLU A 250 23.05 -20.07 -1.28
C GLU A 250 24.18 -21.12 -1.19
N GLY A 251 25.33 -20.77 -1.79
CA GLY A 251 26.64 -21.36 -1.52
C GLY A 251 26.69 -22.89 -1.50
N THR A 252 26.75 -23.46 -0.30
CA THR A 252 26.95 -24.89 -0.04
C THR A 252 25.76 -25.78 -0.40
N VAL A 253 24.54 -25.22 -0.50
CA VAL A 253 23.39 -26.00 -0.96
C VAL A 253 23.43 -26.19 -2.48
N ALA A 254 23.78 -25.12 -3.21
CA ALA A 254 23.61 -25.03 -4.66
C ALA A 254 24.39 -26.09 -5.45
N SER A 255 25.68 -26.29 -5.14
CA SER A 255 26.57 -27.19 -5.89
C SER A 255 26.28 -28.67 -5.69
N PHE A 256 25.72 -29.04 -4.54
CA PHE A 256 25.53 -30.43 -4.12
C PHE A 256 24.08 -30.89 -4.31
N ALA A 257 23.10 -30.05 -3.95
CA ALA A 257 21.69 -30.39 -4.06
C ALA A 257 21.20 -30.55 -5.51
N GLN A 258 21.98 -30.08 -6.49
CA GLN A 258 21.62 -29.96 -7.91
C GLN A 258 21.23 -31.29 -8.58
N THR A 259 21.64 -32.44 -8.02
CA THR A 259 21.27 -33.78 -8.54
C THR A 259 20.12 -34.42 -7.75
N HIS A 260 19.96 -34.11 -6.46
CA HIS A 260 19.05 -34.84 -5.57
C HIS A 260 17.76 -34.10 -5.22
N LEU A 261 17.80 -32.77 -5.05
CA LEU A 261 16.58 -31.97 -4.87
C LEU A 261 15.89 -31.66 -6.21
N GLN A 262 16.66 -31.69 -7.30
CA GLN A 262 16.17 -31.33 -8.64
C GLN A 262 15.05 -32.26 -9.14
N THR A 263 14.96 -33.52 -8.70
CA THR A 263 13.82 -34.41 -9.02
C THR A 263 12.53 -33.92 -8.38
N SER A 264 12.45 -33.81 -7.04
CA SER A 264 11.23 -33.34 -6.37
C SER A 264 10.88 -31.88 -6.71
N LYS A 265 11.88 -31.05 -7.03
CA LYS A 265 11.65 -29.71 -7.60
C LYS A 265 11.02 -29.79 -9.00
N SER A 266 11.48 -30.67 -9.88
CA SER A 266 10.88 -30.86 -11.21
C SER A 266 9.45 -31.40 -11.11
N GLU A 267 9.20 -32.36 -10.23
CA GLU A 267 7.85 -32.91 -9.96
C GLU A 267 6.88 -31.85 -9.40
N LEU A 268 7.38 -30.90 -8.58
CA LEU A 268 6.64 -29.74 -8.10
C LEU A 268 6.38 -28.75 -9.25
N GLU A 269 7.41 -28.39 -10.01
CA GLU A 269 7.29 -27.48 -11.17
C GLU A 269 6.30 -28.03 -12.22
N GLU A 270 6.32 -29.33 -12.52
CA GLU A 270 5.37 -29.98 -13.43
C GLU A 270 3.94 -29.95 -12.87
N THR A 271 3.76 -30.26 -11.59
CA THR A 271 2.44 -30.24 -10.94
C THR A 271 1.88 -28.81 -10.89
N ARG A 272 2.74 -27.80 -10.66
CA ARG A 272 2.38 -26.38 -10.76
C ARG A 272 2.00 -26.00 -12.19
N LYS A 273 2.81 -26.35 -13.20
CA LYS A 273 2.53 -26.04 -14.62
C LYS A 273 1.22 -26.69 -15.09
N LEU A 274 0.92 -27.91 -14.61
CA LEU A 274 -0.37 -28.56 -14.87
C LEU A 274 -1.54 -27.80 -14.23
N LEU A 275 -1.40 -27.34 -12.98
CA LEU A 275 -2.41 -26.54 -12.30
C LEU A 275 -2.60 -25.15 -12.94
N GLU A 276 -1.52 -24.48 -13.35
CA GLU A 276 -1.57 -23.22 -14.11
C GLU A 276 -2.37 -23.38 -15.42
N ASN A 277 -2.10 -24.45 -16.17
CA ASN A 277 -2.84 -24.74 -17.41
C ASN A 277 -4.31 -25.09 -17.14
N LYS A 278 -4.62 -25.85 -16.07
CA LYS A 278 -6.01 -26.11 -15.66
C LYS A 278 -6.74 -24.83 -15.28
N LEU A 279 -6.16 -23.97 -14.43
CA LEU A 279 -6.79 -22.72 -14.00
C LEU A 279 -6.96 -21.73 -15.16
N SER A 280 -5.96 -21.59 -16.02
CA SER A 280 -6.08 -20.78 -17.24
C SER A 280 -7.22 -21.26 -18.15
N THR A 281 -7.44 -22.58 -18.24
CA THR A 281 -8.56 -23.16 -18.99
C THR A 281 -9.90 -22.86 -18.31
N LEU A 282 -10.00 -23.15 -17.00
CA LEU A 282 -11.20 -22.85 -16.18
C LEU A 282 -11.60 -21.37 -16.25
N ARG A 283 -10.64 -20.44 -16.17
CA ARG A 283 -10.89 -18.99 -16.24
C ARG A 283 -11.35 -18.57 -17.64
N ALA A 284 -10.79 -19.16 -18.70
CA ALA A 284 -11.24 -18.93 -20.08
C ALA A 284 -12.65 -19.50 -20.33
N ASP A 285 -12.96 -20.67 -19.78
CA ASP A 285 -14.25 -21.33 -19.93
C ASP A 285 -15.35 -20.58 -19.16
N LEU A 286 -15.10 -20.22 -17.90
CA LEU A 286 -15.98 -19.35 -17.11
C LEU A 286 -16.20 -18.00 -17.80
N SER A 287 -15.15 -17.37 -18.34
CA SER A 287 -15.27 -16.10 -19.06
C SER A 287 -16.16 -16.22 -20.30
N ARG A 288 -16.04 -17.31 -21.06
CA ARG A 288 -16.95 -17.63 -22.18
C ARG A 288 -18.37 -17.91 -21.73
N ALA A 289 -18.57 -18.66 -20.64
CA ALA A 289 -19.89 -18.95 -20.07
C ALA A 289 -20.60 -17.68 -19.60
N LYS A 290 -19.91 -16.87 -18.77
CA LYS A 290 -20.39 -15.58 -18.26
C LYS A 290 -20.75 -14.63 -19.39
N SER A 291 -19.87 -14.48 -20.39
CA SER A 291 -20.14 -13.66 -21.58
C SER A 291 -21.34 -14.17 -22.38
N SER A 292 -21.51 -15.49 -22.50
CA SER A 292 -22.61 -16.10 -23.26
C SER A 292 -23.95 -15.90 -22.55
N PHE A 293 -24.02 -16.19 -21.25
CA PHE A 293 -25.19 -15.96 -20.40
C PHE A 293 -25.55 -14.47 -20.32
N GLU A 294 -24.56 -13.59 -20.13
CA GLU A 294 -24.77 -12.13 -20.12
C GLU A 294 -25.40 -11.64 -21.43
N ASN A 295 -24.88 -12.08 -22.58
CA ASN A 295 -25.46 -11.74 -23.87
C ASN A 295 -26.88 -12.32 -24.04
N HIS A 296 -27.14 -13.55 -23.60
CA HIS A 296 -28.49 -14.14 -23.63
C HIS A 296 -29.49 -13.30 -22.84
N VAL A 297 -29.18 -12.97 -21.58
CA VAL A 297 -30.07 -12.19 -20.72
C VAL A 297 -30.23 -10.75 -21.21
N LYS A 298 -29.12 -10.04 -21.48
CA LYS A 298 -29.20 -8.62 -21.88
C LYS A 298 -29.87 -8.40 -23.23
N ASN A 299 -29.72 -9.32 -24.20
CA ASN A 299 -30.45 -9.21 -25.46
C ASN A 299 -31.97 -9.43 -25.28
N ASN A 300 -32.39 -10.42 -24.46
CA ASN A 300 -33.81 -10.61 -24.16
C ASN A 300 -34.38 -9.44 -23.33
N TYR A 301 -33.63 -8.93 -22.34
CA TYR A 301 -34.04 -7.74 -21.58
C TYR A 301 -34.19 -6.50 -22.49
N ALA A 302 -33.24 -6.25 -23.39
CA ALA A 302 -33.32 -5.14 -24.34
C ALA A 302 -34.54 -5.22 -25.27
N LEU A 303 -35.00 -6.43 -25.61
CA LEU A 303 -36.25 -6.62 -26.34
C LEU A 303 -37.48 -6.38 -25.47
N TYR A 304 -37.49 -6.92 -24.24
CA TYR A 304 -38.57 -6.72 -23.27
C TYR A 304 -38.75 -5.23 -22.90
N GLU A 305 -37.68 -4.57 -22.44
CA GLU A 305 -37.68 -3.15 -22.01
C GLU A 305 -38.18 -2.23 -23.12
N LYS A 306 -37.81 -2.53 -24.37
CA LYS A 306 -38.26 -1.82 -25.56
C LYS A 306 -39.76 -1.99 -25.81
N PHE A 307 -40.36 -3.16 -25.55
CA PHE A 307 -41.81 -3.33 -25.59
C PHE A 307 -42.49 -2.62 -24.40
N GLU A 308 -41.95 -2.73 -23.18
CA GLU A 308 -42.45 -2.04 -21.96
C GLU A 308 -42.48 -0.51 -22.16
N ASN A 309 -41.36 0.09 -22.59
CA ASN A 309 -41.27 1.51 -22.96
C ASN A 309 -42.20 1.89 -24.13
N GLY A 310 -42.50 0.97 -25.04
CA GLY A 310 -43.48 1.17 -26.11
C GLY A 310 -44.93 1.23 -25.60
N GLN A 311 -45.29 0.37 -24.64
CA GLN A 311 -46.59 0.40 -23.97
C GLN A 311 -46.77 1.71 -23.20
N GLU A 312 -45.75 2.10 -22.42
CA GLU A 312 -45.75 3.36 -21.66
C GLU A 312 -45.82 4.60 -22.58
N PHE A 313 -45.07 4.62 -23.69
CA PHE A 313 -45.16 5.67 -24.70
C PHE A 313 -46.58 5.80 -25.26
N THR A 314 -47.24 4.69 -25.62
CA THR A 314 -48.64 4.74 -26.08
C THR A 314 -49.59 5.19 -24.98
N LYS A 315 -49.39 4.78 -23.73
CA LYS A 315 -50.18 5.25 -22.56
C LYS A 315 -50.15 6.78 -22.49
N GLN A 316 -48.97 7.37 -22.61
CA GLN A 316 -48.78 8.82 -22.57
C GLN A 316 -49.38 9.54 -23.79
N VAL A 317 -49.18 9.02 -25.01
CA VAL A 317 -49.79 9.57 -26.23
C VAL A 317 -51.33 9.53 -26.17
N MET A 318 -51.92 8.42 -25.68
CA MET A 318 -53.37 8.31 -25.52
C MET A 318 -53.91 9.28 -24.47
N LEU A 319 -53.26 9.40 -23.31
CA LEU A 319 -53.64 10.38 -22.29
C LEU A 319 -53.53 11.83 -22.81
N THR A 320 -52.50 12.15 -23.60
CA THR A 320 -52.40 13.45 -24.30
C THR A 320 -53.59 13.70 -25.21
N ALA A 321 -53.97 12.72 -26.04
CA ALA A 321 -55.09 12.84 -26.97
C ALA A 321 -56.43 13.00 -26.26
N LEU A 322 -56.65 12.24 -25.18
CA LEU A 322 -57.86 12.31 -24.36
C LEU A 322 -57.96 13.66 -23.62
N TYR A 323 -56.86 14.16 -23.06
CA TYR A 323 -56.78 15.49 -22.45
C TYR A 323 -57.06 16.60 -23.47
N ASN A 324 -56.44 16.54 -24.66
CA ASN A 324 -56.71 17.51 -25.73
C ASN A 324 -58.14 17.43 -26.26
N ALA A 325 -58.75 16.24 -26.30
CA ALA A 325 -60.16 16.09 -26.67
C ALA A 325 -61.11 16.67 -25.61
N ALA A 326 -60.75 16.55 -24.33
CA ALA A 326 -61.44 17.22 -23.23
C ALA A 326 -61.31 18.75 -23.36
N LEU A 327 -60.13 19.28 -23.67
CA LEU A 327 -59.94 20.71 -23.95
C LEU A 327 -60.79 21.21 -25.13
N ASP A 328 -60.85 20.47 -26.23
CA ASP A 328 -61.66 20.88 -27.39
C ASP A 328 -63.16 20.79 -27.14
N ASN A 329 -63.62 19.77 -26.40
CA ASN A 329 -64.99 19.68 -25.93
C ASN A 329 -65.33 20.87 -25.00
N TYR A 330 -64.42 21.25 -24.11
CA TYR A 330 -64.59 22.41 -23.22
C TYR A 330 -64.62 23.75 -23.99
N LYS A 331 -63.85 23.91 -25.08
CA LYS A 331 -63.93 25.10 -25.95
C LYS A 331 -65.31 25.24 -26.60
N GLU A 332 -65.87 24.15 -27.13
CA GLU A 332 -67.19 24.14 -27.75
C GLU A 332 -68.29 24.39 -26.69
N LEU A 333 -68.18 23.78 -25.50
CA LEU A 333 -69.03 24.06 -24.35
C LEU A 333 -69.03 25.56 -23.97
N LEU A 334 -67.86 26.20 -23.87
CA LEU A 334 -67.74 27.62 -23.53
C LEU A 334 -68.40 28.54 -24.58
N LYS A 335 -68.31 28.16 -25.86
CA LYS A 335 -68.91 28.84 -27.01
C LYS A 335 -70.43 28.68 -27.02
N ASP A 336 -70.94 27.46 -26.85
CA ASP A 336 -72.37 27.15 -26.89
C ASP A 336 -73.12 27.71 -25.67
N THR A 337 -72.43 27.82 -24.53
CA THR A 337 -72.96 28.40 -23.28
C THR A 337 -72.66 29.90 -23.13
N LYS A 338 -72.19 30.58 -24.19
CA LYS A 338 -71.80 31.99 -24.15
C LYS A 338 -72.98 32.90 -23.76
N GLY A 339 -72.82 33.63 -22.66
CA GLY A 339 -73.86 34.49 -22.10
C GLY A 339 -74.95 33.74 -21.31
N GLN A 340 -74.75 32.46 -20.98
CA GLN A 340 -75.71 31.64 -20.23
C GLN A 340 -75.07 31.02 -18.96
N PRO A 341 -74.91 31.78 -17.85
CA PRO A 341 -74.20 31.32 -16.64
C PRO A 341 -74.71 30.00 -16.07
N GLU A 342 -76.03 29.86 -15.92
CA GLU A 342 -76.66 28.66 -15.36
C GLU A 342 -76.57 27.44 -16.29
N THR A 343 -76.58 27.66 -17.61
CA THR A 343 -76.33 26.58 -18.59
C THR A 343 -74.87 26.16 -18.55
N ARG A 344 -73.94 27.13 -18.51
CA ARG A 344 -72.49 26.89 -18.41
C ARG A 344 -72.15 26.07 -17.17
N LYS A 345 -72.64 26.46 -16.00
CA LYS A 345 -72.41 25.73 -14.74
C LYS A 345 -72.83 24.26 -14.84
N LYS A 346 -74.06 23.99 -15.31
CA LYS A 346 -74.58 22.62 -15.48
C LYS A 346 -73.79 21.81 -16.50
N MET A 347 -73.38 22.43 -17.62
CA MET A 347 -72.55 21.76 -18.61
C MET A 347 -71.13 21.47 -18.08
N VAL A 348 -70.56 22.33 -17.24
CA VAL A 348 -69.27 22.08 -16.56
C VAL A 348 -69.39 20.95 -15.53
N GLU A 349 -70.49 20.87 -14.78
CA GLU A 349 -70.78 19.74 -13.89
C GLU A 349 -70.90 18.41 -14.67
N ILE A 350 -71.53 18.44 -15.85
CA ILE A 350 -71.62 17.29 -16.77
C ILE A 350 -70.25 16.95 -17.37
N PHE A 351 -69.47 17.94 -17.79
CA PHE A 351 -68.10 17.78 -18.30
C PHE A 351 -67.22 17.09 -17.27
N ASN A 352 -67.19 17.59 -16.03
CA ASN A 352 -66.41 17.00 -14.92
C ASN A 352 -66.87 15.57 -14.60
N LYS A 353 -68.16 15.27 -14.71
CA LYS A 353 -68.68 13.90 -14.56
C LYS A 353 -68.20 12.96 -15.67
N HIS A 354 -68.02 13.46 -16.89
CA HIS A 354 -67.72 12.65 -18.08
C HIS A 354 -66.21 12.54 -18.36
N PHE A 355 -65.45 13.60 -18.11
CA PHE A 355 -64.00 13.68 -18.32
C PHE A 355 -63.19 13.66 -17.04
N GLY A 356 -63.77 13.63 -15.83
CA GLY A 356 -63.05 13.84 -14.57
C GLY A 356 -61.93 12.85 -14.23
N GLY A 357 -61.85 11.72 -14.92
CA GLY A 357 -60.68 10.82 -14.86
C GLY A 357 -59.52 11.22 -15.79
N ILE A 358 -59.65 12.31 -16.56
CA ILE A 358 -58.71 12.78 -17.60
C ILE A 358 -58.42 14.27 -17.41
N ALA A 359 -59.49 15.06 -17.21
CA ALA A 359 -59.46 16.50 -17.06
C ALA A 359 -60.64 16.97 -16.18
N ILE A 360 -60.37 17.87 -15.24
CA ILE A 360 -61.35 18.51 -14.35
C ILE A 360 -61.26 20.02 -14.53
N VAL A 361 -62.40 20.67 -14.77
CA VAL A 361 -62.58 22.12 -14.74
C VAL A 361 -62.91 22.54 -13.31
N ASP A 362 -62.12 23.45 -12.73
CA ASP A 362 -62.36 23.99 -11.39
C ASP A 362 -63.51 25.00 -11.35
N ASP A 363 -63.81 25.45 -10.12
CA ASP A 363 -64.88 26.42 -9.83
C ASP A 363 -64.67 27.80 -10.48
N TYR A 364 -63.49 28.06 -11.06
CA TYR A 364 -63.05 29.30 -11.71
C TYR A 364 -62.78 29.10 -13.22
N GLY A 365 -63.07 27.92 -13.76
CA GLY A 365 -62.95 27.60 -15.18
C GLY A 365 -61.58 27.11 -15.64
N LYS A 366 -60.63 26.87 -14.74
CA LYS A 366 -59.30 26.35 -15.09
C LYS A 366 -59.35 24.83 -15.21
N VAL A 367 -58.66 24.27 -16.20
CA VAL A 367 -58.47 22.82 -16.31
C VAL A 367 -57.23 22.42 -15.50
N ASN A 368 -57.28 21.28 -14.81
CA ASN A 368 -56.12 20.74 -14.11
C ASN A 368 -54.95 20.40 -15.08
N PRO A 369 -53.67 20.50 -14.67
CA PRO A 369 -52.53 20.19 -15.54
C PRO A 369 -52.47 18.71 -15.94
N ILE A 370 -52.01 18.44 -17.17
CA ILE A 370 -51.83 17.06 -17.68
C ILE A 370 -50.82 16.26 -16.85
N GLU A 371 -49.88 16.92 -16.17
CA GLU A 371 -48.93 16.32 -15.23
C GLU A 371 -49.62 15.68 -14.01
N GLU A 372 -50.82 16.12 -13.63
CA GLU A 372 -51.61 15.49 -12.59
C GLU A 372 -52.29 14.23 -13.12
N THR A 373 -52.84 14.28 -14.34
CA THR A 373 -53.37 13.13 -15.07
C THR A 373 -52.30 12.05 -15.28
N TYR A 374 -51.06 12.43 -15.64
CA TYR A 374 -49.95 11.46 -15.73
C TYR A 374 -49.59 10.83 -14.38
N LYS A 375 -49.68 11.57 -13.26
CA LYS A 375 -49.47 11.01 -11.92
C LYS A 375 -50.58 10.03 -11.53
N SER A 376 -51.84 10.32 -11.85
CA SER A 376 -52.95 9.38 -11.55
C SER A 376 -52.92 8.09 -12.36
N PHE A 377 -52.26 8.08 -13.53
CA PHE A 377 -52.08 6.89 -14.35
C PHE A 377 -50.68 6.28 -14.32
N ALA A 378 -49.79 6.75 -13.44
CA ALA A 378 -48.39 6.30 -13.37
C ALA A 378 -48.28 4.77 -13.25
N ASP A 379 -48.88 4.20 -12.21
CA ASP A 379 -48.87 2.75 -11.91
C ASP A 379 -49.91 1.94 -12.71
N THR A 380 -50.74 2.60 -13.53
CA THR A 380 -51.80 1.94 -14.30
C THR A 380 -51.31 1.36 -15.62
N THR A 381 -51.96 0.31 -16.06
CA THR A 381 -51.74 -0.33 -17.36
C THR A 381 -52.38 0.46 -18.50
N LEU A 382 -51.89 0.23 -19.73
CA LEU A 382 -52.57 0.72 -20.94
C LEU A 382 -54.03 0.22 -21.04
N SER A 383 -54.34 -0.94 -20.45
CA SER A 383 -55.69 -1.54 -20.47
C SER A 383 -56.69 -0.70 -19.69
N GLU A 384 -56.30 -0.18 -18.53
CA GLU A 384 -57.14 0.69 -17.69
C GLU A 384 -57.35 2.06 -18.35
N VAL A 385 -56.33 2.61 -19.01
CA VAL A 385 -56.46 3.84 -19.82
C VAL A 385 -57.40 3.64 -21.02
N VAL A 386 -57.36 2.48 -21.68
CA VAL A 386 -58.30 2.13 -22.76
C VAL A 386 -59.72 1.89 -22.23
N ALA A 387 -59.88 1.29 -21.05
CA ALA A 387 -61.18 1.12 -20.40
C ALA A 387 -61.80 2.50 -20.05
N LEU A 388 -61.03 3.40 -19.45
CA LEU A 388 -61.45 4.77 -19.17
C LEU A 388 -61.87 5.52 -20.45
N ALA A 389 -61.05 5.46 -21.50
CA ALA A 389 -61.38 6.07 -22.79
C ALA A 389 -62.71 5.54 -23.37
N ASN A 390 -62.98 4.25 -23.20
CA ASN A 390 -64.24 3.63 -23.62
C ASN A 390 -65.45 4.11 -22.81
N GLU A 391 -65.34 4.31 -21.49
CA GLU A 391 -66.44 4.90 -20.71
C GLU A 391 -66.73 6.35 -21.15
N VAL A 392 -65.68 7.14 -21.42
CA VAL A 392 -65.82 8.53 -21.87
C VAL A 392 -66.48 8.62 -23.25
N ILE A 393 -66.14 7.71 -24.18
CA ILE A 393 -66.78 7.62 -25.51
C ILE A 393 -68.28 7.31 -25.43
N LYS A 394 -68.74 6.54 -24.43
CA LYS A 394 -70.18 6.24 -24.26
C LYS A 394 -71.02 7.45 -23.83
N VAL A 395 -70.42 8.45 -23.18
CA VAL A 395 -71.14 9.55 -22.52
C VAL A 395 -70.85 10.94 -23.10
N THR A 396 -70.00 11.03 -24.12
CA THR A 396 -69.62 12.30 -24.78
C THR A 396 -69.85 12.22 -26.29
N GLU A 397 -69.80 13.35 -26.99
CA GLU A 397 -69.78 13.34 -28.47
C GLU A 397 -68.43 12.76 -28.96
N PRO A 398 -68.40 11.63 -29.68
CA PRO A 398 -67.14 10.98 -30.04
C PRO A 398 -66.24 11.81 -30.96
N LYS A 399 -66.77 12.85 -31.63
CA LYS A 399 -66.08 13.63 -32.67
C LYS A 399 -64.72 14.18 -32.22
N PHE A 400 -64.63 14.75 -31.03
CA PHE A 400 -63.38 15.33 -30.51
C PHE A 400 -62.34 14.25 -30.15
N ILE A 401 -62.82 13.17 -29.51
CA ILE A 401 -62.01 12.03 -29.08
C ILE A 401 -61.46 11.30 -30.32
N GLU A 402 -62.31 11.06 -31.32
CA GLU A 402 -61.93 10.46 -32.60
C GLU A 402 -60.87 11.30 -33.33
N THR A 403 -61.03 12.63 -33.41
CA THR A 403 -60.03 13.52 -34.03
C THR A 403 -58.66 13.41 -33.34
N ARG A 404 -58.60 13.56 -32.01
CA ARG A 404 -57.32 13.50 -31.27
C ARG A 404 -56.71 12.10 -31.24
N LEU A 405 -57.51 11.04 -31.27
CA LEU A 405 -57.02 9.66 -31.37
C LEU A 405 -56.50 9.33 -32.78
N ILE A 406 -56.98 9.99 -33.84
CA ILE A 406 -56.37 9.90 -35.18
C ILE A 406 -55.00 10.57 -35.18
N GLU A 407 -54.84 11.75 -34.58
CA GLU A 407 -53.54 12.41 -34.41
C GLU A 407 -52.56 11.53 -33.62
N ALA A 408 -53.01 10.93 -32.52
CA ALA A 408 -52.24 9.94 -31.75
C ALA A 408 -51.88 8.68 -32.56
N LYS A 409 -52.82 8.13 -33.37
CA LYS A 409 -52.54 6.99 -34.27
C LYS A 409 -51.37 7.33 -35.19
N VAL A 410 -51.41 8.50 -35.83
CA VAL A 410 -50.36 9.00 -36.74
C VAL A 410 -49.04 9.25 -36.01
N HIS A 411 -49.05 9.83 -34.80
CA HIS A 411 -47.84 10.04 -34.02
C HIS A 411 -47.16 8.72 -33.63
N CYS A 412 -47.91 7.73 -33.15
CA CYS A 412 -47.39 6.38 -32.91
C CYS A 412 -46.87 5.72 -34.19
N GLN A 413 -47.58 5.83 -35.32
CA GLN A 413 -47.15 5.35 -36.63
C GLN A 413 -45.81 6.00 -37.09
N ASN A 414 -45.54 7.25 -36.74
CA ASN A 414 -44.29 7.93 -37.07
C ASN A 414 -43.11 7.55 -36.17
N GLN A 415 -43.37 7.11 -34.93
CA GLN A 415 -42.32 6.79 -33.95
C GLN A 415 -41.96 5.31 -33.96
N TYR A 416 -42.95 4.42 -33.91
CA TYR A 416 -42.73 2.98 -33.75
C TYR A 416 -41.79 2.33 -34.79
N PRO A 417 -41.87 2.63 -36.10
CA PRO A 417 -41.00 1.99 -37.10
C PRO A 417 -39.50 2.22 -36.85
N LYS A 418 -39.13 3.35 -36.23
CA LYS A 418 -37.75 3.67 -35.82
C LYS A 418 -37.17 2.68 -34.81
N HIS A 419 -38.05 2.00 -34.06
CA HIS A 419 -37.67 1.06 -33.00
C HIS A 419 -38.01 -0.39 -33.39
N PHE A 420 -39.21 -0.68 -33.88
CA PHE A 420 -39.72 -2.06 -34.04
C PHE A 420 -39.62 -2.66 -35.46
N ASN A 421 -39.02 -1.94 -36.42
CA ASN A 421 -39.02 -2.27 -37.86
C ASN A 421 -40.43 -2.27 -38.49
N ASN A 422 -40.49 -2.40 -39.83
CA ASN A 422 -41.73 -2.38 -40.62
C ASN A 422 -42.67 -3.58 -40.38
N LEU A 423 -42.31 -4.52 -39.49
CA LEU A 423 -43.09 -5.74 -39.19
C LEU A 423 -44.45 -5.47 -38.52
N ILE A 424 -44.68 -4.23 -38.03
CA ILE A 424 -45.87 -3.88 -37.24
C ILE A 424 -46.85 -2.94 -38.00
N TYR A 425 -46.52 -2.41 -39.19
CA TYR A 425 -47.23 -1.25 -39.76
C TYR A 425 -47.74 -1.40 -41.22
N ASN A 426 -48.67 -2.33 -41.47
CA ASN A 426 -49.51 -2.36 -42.69
C ASN A 426 -51.01 -2.43 -42.28
N ASP A 427 -51.83 -1.47 -42.71
CA ASP A 427 -53.11 -1.07 -42.06
C ASP A 427 -54.31 -2.04 -42.24
N GLN A 428 -54.09 -3.35 -42.43
CA GLN A 428 -55.14 -4.37 -42.61
C GLN A 428 -55.16 -5.49 -41.54
N THR A 429 -54.13 -5.65 -40.69
CA THR A 429 -53.98 -6.83 -39.82
C THR A 429 -53.43 -6.53 -38.42
N GLN A 430 -54.13 -5.65 -37.66
CA GLN A 430 -53.80 -5.26 -36.27
C GLN A 430 -52.41 -4.61 -36.13
N THR A 431 -52.29 -3.38 -36.62
CA THR A 431 -51.00 -2.73 -36.93
C THR A 431 -50.86 -1.31 -36.38
N THR A 432 -51.60 -1.00 -35.32
CA THR A 432 -51.40 0.17 -34.44
C THR A 432 -51.59 -0.26 -32.99
N PRO A 433 -51.06 0.45 -31.98
CA PRO A 433 -51.00 -0.08 -30.61
C PRO A 433 -52.37 -0.10 -29.92
N PHE A 434 -53.29 0.76 -30.34
CA PHE A 434 -54.72 0.69 -30.04
C PHE A 434 -55.53 0.73 -31.34
N ILE A 435 -56.70 0.09 -31.34
CA ILE A 435 -57.58 -0.08 -32.50
C ILE A 435 -58.90 0.65 -32.23
N MET A 436 -59.20 1.66 -33.05
CA MET A 436 -60.49 2.36 -33.05
C MET A 436 -61.52 1.57 -33.89
N GLU A 437 -62.55 1.04 -33.24
CA GLU A 437 -63.73 0.47 -33.91
C GLU A 437 -64.79 1.53 -34.15
N LYS A 438 -65.38 1.53 -35.34
CA LYS A 438 -66.46 2.46 -35.74
C LYS A 438 -67.73 1.71 -36.13
N SER A 439 -68.88 2.24 -35.75
CA SER A 439 -70.18 1.71 -36.15
C SER A 439 -70.51 2.14 -37.58
N PHE A 440 -70.66 1.18 -38.51
CA PHE A 440 -71.02 1.47 -39.90
C PHE A 440 -72.50 1.86 -40.04
N SER A 441 -72.76 3.03 -40.64
CA SER A 441 -74.09 3.39 -41.13
C SER A 441 -74.27 3.00 -42.60
N ILE A 442 -75.53 2.88 -43.05
CA ILE A 442 -75.89 2.51 -44.43
C ILE A 442 -75.37 3.52 -45.47
N PHE A 443 -75.02 4.74 -45.06
CA PHE A 443 -74.52 5.81 -45.93
C PHE A 443 -72.99 6.05 -45.83
N GLY A 444 -72.23 5.09 -45.29
CA GLY A 444 -70.77 5.02 -45.46
C GLY A 444 -69.92 5.91 -44.54
N SER A 445 -70.53 6.79 -43.74
CA SER A 445 -69.86 7.40 -42.58
C SER A 445 -70.16 6.58 -41.31
N GLY A 446 -69.16 6.44 -40.45
CA GLY A 446 -69.26 5.70 -39.19
C GLY A 446 -68.49 6.39 -38.08
N THR A 447 -69.11 6.47 -36.91
CA THR A 447 -68.59 7.12 -35.69
C THR A 447 -67.80 6.14 -34.82
N LEU A 448 -66.76 6.62 -34.14
CA LEU A 448 -66.05 5.88 -33.10
C LEU A 448 -67.03 5.30 -32.06
N GLN A 449 -66.94 3.98 -31.85
CA GLN A 449 -67.78 3.21 -30.92
C GLN A 449 -66.99 2.71 -29.71
N LYS A 450 -65.77 2.20 -29.93
CA LYS A 450 -64.83 1.80 -28.86
C LYS A 450 -63.39 1.75 -29.35
N ILE A 451 -62.48 1.67 -28.39
CA ILE A 451 -61.06 1.39 -28.54
C ILE A 451 -60.76 0.01 -27.95
N ASN A 452 -59.86 -0.75 -28.57
CA ASN A 452 -59.28 -1.96 -27.98
C ASN A 452 -57.74 -1.88 -28.03
N ILE A 453 -57.06 -2.58 -27.13
CA ILE A 453 -55.61 -2.81 -27.26
C ILE A 453 -55.34 -3.81 -28.38
N ASN A 454 -54.23 -3.61 -29.08
CA ASN A 454 -53.67 -4.61 -29.97
C ASN A 454 -52.98 -5.72 -29.14
N THR A 455 -53.74 -6.74 -28.75
CA THR A 455 -53.30 -7.85 -27.87
C THR A 455 -52.09 -8.62 -28.39
N LYS A 456 -51.82 -8.55 -29.69
CA LYS A 456 -50.59 -9.06 -30.31
C LYS A 456 -49.34 -8.37 -29.75
N PHE A 457 -49.41 -7.08 -29.39
CA PHE A 457 -48.30 -6.31 -28.83
C PHE A 457 -47.94 -6.77 -27.40
N ASP A 458 -48.94 -7.10 -26.57
CA ASP A 458 -48.71 -7.80 -25.29
C ASP A 458 -48.12 -9.19 -25.50
N THR A 459 -48.66 -9.95 -26.46
CA THR A 459 -48.17 -11.29 -26.81
C THR A 459 -46.71 -11.23 -27.31
N ASP A 460 -46.32 -10.16 -28.00
CA ASP A 460 -44.95 -9.93 -28.48
C ASP A 460 -44.01 -9.44 -27.35
N ARG A 461 -44.51 -8.72 -26.32
CA ARG A 461 -43.77 -8.35 -25.10
C ARG A 461 -43.40 -9.57 -24.24
N ASP A 462 -44.27 -10.57 -24.17
CA ASP A 462 -44.07 -11.71 -23.28
C ASP A 462 -43.09 -12.76 -23.87
N LYS A 463 -42.88 -12.75 -25.19
CA LYS A 463 -41.91 -13.62 -25.89
C LYS A 463 -40.46 -13.51 -25.39
N PRO A 464 -39.84 -12.31 -25.22
CA PRO A 464 -38.50 -12.21 -24.65
C PRO A 464 -38.42 -12.68 -23.19
N ILE A 465 -39.49 -12.58 -22.39
CA ILE A 465 -39.53 -13.09 -21.01
C ILE A 465 -39.46 -14.63 -21.03
N GLN A 466 -40.27 -15.25 -21.88
CA GLN A 466 -40.30 -16.69 -22.11
C GLN A 466 -38.99 -17.20 -22.74
N SER A 467 -38.43 -16.50 -23.73
CA SER A 467 -37.16 -16.90 -24.37
C SER A 467 -35.96 -16.71 -23.45
N ALA A 468 -35.96 -15.71 -22.55
CA ALA A 468 -34.92 -15.59 -21.53
C ALA A 468 -34.90 -16.81 -20.59
N SER A 469 -36.08 -17.33 -20.22
CA SER A 469 -36.23 -18.46 -19.30
C SER A 469 -36.38 -19.83 -19.98
N ASP A 470 -36.20 -19.94 -21.31
CA ASP A 470 -36.40 -21.19 -22.05
C ASP A 470 -35.51 -22.32 -21.49
N PRO A 471 -36.07 -23.46 -21.03
CA PRO A 471 -35.29 -24.51 -20.38
C PRO A 471 -34.26 -25.22 -21.27
N ARG A 472 -34.29 -25.06 -22.59
CA ARG A 472 -33.27 -25.62 -23.50
C ARG A 472 -32.12 -24.65 -23.68
N GLN A 473 -32.41 -23.36 -23.85
CA GLN A 473 -31.41 -22.28 -23.89
C GLN A 473 -30.70 -22.19 -22.54
N LEU A 474 -31.42 -22.18 -21.43
CA LEU A 474 -30.80 -22.09 -20.10
C LEU A 474 -29.92 -23.30 -19.76
N ARG A 475 -30.33 -24.53 -20.10
CA ARG A 475 -29.43 -25.71 -19.98
C ARG A 475 -28.21 -25.62 -20.88
N ALA A 476 -28.33 -25.00 -22.06
CA ALA A 476 -27.19 -24.78 -22.95
C ALA A 476 -26.23 -23.71 -22.40
N GLU A 477 -26.72 -22.68 -21.71
CA GLU A 477 -25.85 -21.72 -20.99
C GLU A 477 -25.21 -22.35 -19.73
N GLU A 478 -26.00 -23.06 -18.92
CA GLU A 478 -25.55 -23.82 -17.75
C GLU A 478 -24.42 -24.81 -18.11
N SER A 479 -24.57 -25.54 -19.23
CA SER A 479 -23.56 -26.51 -19.71
C SER A 479 -22.23 -25.90 -20.19
N LYS A 480 -22.11 -24.57 -20.26
CA LYS A 480 -20.86 -23.85 -20.57
C LYS A 480 -20.09 -23.50 -19.30
N ILE A 481 -20.75 -23.46 -18.15
CA ILE A 481 -20.09 -23.21 -16.85
C ILE A 481 -19.13 -24.37 -16.58
N PRO A 482 -17.88 -24.12 -16.13
CA PRO A 482 -16.97 -25.18 -15.75
C PRO A 482 -17.60 -26.14 -14.74
N ASP A 483 -17.38 -27.45 -14.92
CA ASP A 483 -17.97 -28.43 -14.02
C ASP A 483 -17.28 -28.43 -12.66
N LYS A 484 -18.04 -28.71 -11.60
CA LYS A 484 -17.53 -28.77 -10.23
C LYS A 484 -16.36 -29.76 -10.11
N LYS A 485 -16.37 -30.81 -10.93
CA LYS A 485 -15.30 -31.80 -10.96
C LYS A 485 -13.97 -31.22 -11.41
N ALA A 486 -13.89 -30.40 -12.47
CA ALA A 486 -12.64 -29.77 -12.90
C ALA A 486 -12.05 -28.80 -11.84
N ILE A 487 -12.91 -28.21 -11.01
CA ILE A 487 -12.51 -27.38 -9.86
C ILE A 487 -11.95 -28.26 -8.74
N GLU A 488 -12.66 -29.33 -8.35
CA GLU A 488 -12.17 -30.35 -7.38
C GLU A 488 -10.85 -31.01 -7.83
N ASP A 489 -10.72 -31.31 -9.11
CA ASP A 489 -9.50 -31.81 -9.76
C ASP A 489 -8.33 -30.82 -9.62
N SER A 490 -8.62 -29.52 -9.62
CA SER A 490 -7.62 -28.45 -9.50
C SER A 490 -7.25 -28.18 -8.04
N GLN A 491 -8.22 -28.22 -7.11
CA GLN A 491 -7.98 -28.26 -5.66
C GLN A 491 -7.08 -29.47 -5.29
N SER A 492 -7.32 -30.62 -5.91
CA SER A 492 -6.52 -31.83 -5.73
C SER A 492 -5.07 -31.68 -6.20
N GLN A 493 -4.83 -31.10 -7.40
CA GLN A 493 -3.46 -30.80 -7.87
C GLN A 493 -2.77 -29.74 -7.01
N LEU A 494 -3.49 -28.71 -6.54
CA LEU A 494 -2.95 -27.70 -5.63
C LEU A 494 -2.51 -28.31 -4.31
N LYS A 495 -3.35 -29.14 -3.68
CA LYS A 495 -3.00 -29.84 -2.45
C LYS A 495 -1.80 -30.77 -2.64
N LYS A 496 -1.70 -31.48 -3.78
CA LYS A 496 -0.52 -32.27 -4.13
C LYS A 496 0.74 -31.40 -4.22
N ALA A 497 0.68 -30.26 -4.90
CA ALA A 497 1.82 -29.34 -5.02
C ALA A 497 2.22 -28.73 -3.67
N GLN A 498 1.26 -28.37 -2.81
CA GLN A 498 1.51 -27.93 -1.42
C GLN A 498 2.24 -29.01 -0.61
N THR A 499 1.86 -30.29 -0.75
CA THR A 499 2.55 -31.43 -0.12
C THR A 499 3.98 -31.60 -0.65
N GLN A 500 4.17 -31.63 -1.97
CA GLN A 500 5.49 -31.76 -2.60
C GLN A 500 6.45 -30.62 -2.22
N LEU A 501 5.93 -29.38 -2.11
CA LEU A 501 6.68 -28.24 -1.63
C LEU A 501 7.09 -28.40 -0.15
N THR A 502 6.18 -28.87 0.71
CA THR A 502 6.47 -29.11 2.14
C THR A 502 7.54 -30.19 2.33
N GLU A 503 7.49 -31.26 1.52
CA GLU A 503 8.53 -32.29 1.48
C GLU A 503 9.87 -31.74 0.98
N LEU A 504 9.86 -30.88 -0.05
CA LEU A 504 11.07 -30.25 -0.58
C LEU A 504 11.70 -29.28 0.43
N GLU A 505 10.89 -28.46 1.12
CA GLU A 505 11.36 -27.63 2.25
C GLU A 505 12.04 -28.48 3.32
N GLN A 506 11.47 -29.63 3.67
CA GLN A 506 12.05 -30.48 4.70
C GLN A 506 13.35 -31.15 4.24
N LYS A 507 13.45 -31.56 2.97
CA LYS A 507 14.70 -32.04 2.37
C LYS A 507 15.79 -30.95 2.37
N VAL A 508 15.45 -29.70 2.05
CA VAL A 508 16.38 -28.55 2.17
C VAL A 508 16.82 -28.33 3.61
N ARG A 509 15.89 -28.31 4.57
CA ARG A 509 16.21 -28.14 6.01
C ARG A 509 17.10 -29.26 6.54
N ASN A 510 16.89 -30.52 6.12
CA ASN A 510 17.76 -31.64 6.46
C ASN A 510 19.15 -31.49 5.82
N PHE A 511 19.22 -31.02 4.57
CA PHE A 511 20.50 -30.80 3.88
C PHE A 511 21.34 -29.67 4.47
N GLN A 512 20.72 -28.53 4.83
CA GLN A 512 21.39 -27.42 5.52
C GLN A 512 21.96 -27.84 6.89
N ARG A 513 21.27 -28.74 7.60
CA ARG A 513 21.78 -29.35 8.84
C ARG A 513 22.95 -30.30 8.57
N TYR A 514 22.88 -31.10 7.52
CA TYR A 514 23.94 -32.01 7.11
C TYR A 514 25.26 -31.28 6.82
N THR A 515 25.23 -30.22 6.01
CA THR A 515 26.43 -29.44 5.67
C THR A 515 27.01 -28.70 6.87
N ALA A 516 26.17 -28.20 7.79
CA ALA A 516 26.64 -27.60 9.03
C ALA A 516 27.36 -28.61 9.95
N LEU A 517 26.84 -29.84 10.08
CA LEU A 517 27.47 -30.90 10.88
C LEU A 517 28.76 -31.45 10.24
N ILE A 518 28.85 -31.46 8.90
CA ILE A 518 30.12 -31.75 8.20
C ILE A 518 31.17 -30.69 8.56
N ALA A 519 30.84 -29.40 8.39
CA ALA A 519 31.77 -28.31 8.66
C ALA A 519 32.23 -28.27 10.13
N GLU A 520 31.35 -28.60 11.09
CA GLU A 520 31.74 -28.77 12.49
C GLU A 520 32.71 -29.94 12.66
N LEU A 521 32.44 -31.11 12.07
CA LEU A 521 33.33 -32.28 12.18
C LEU A 521 34.70 -32.04 11.54
N GLU A 522 34.75 -31.48 10.33
CA GLU A 522 35.99 -31.22 9.61
C GLU A 522 36.89 -30.23 10.38
N ALA A 523 36.30 -29.20 11.00
CA ALA A 523 37.04 -28.29 11.87
C ALA A 523 37.62 -28.97 13.13
N LYS A 524 36.95 -29.99 13.70
CA LYS A 524 37.50 -30.79 14.81
C LYS A 524 38.60 -31.74 14.33
N GLU A 525 38.41 -32.38 13.18
CA GLU A 525 39.39 -33.28 12.56
C GLU A 525 40.67 -32.55 12.12
N GLU A 526 40.60 -31.26 11.74
CA GLU A 526 41.79 -30.47 11.45
C GLU A 526 42.50 -29.98 12.74
N LEU A 527 41.75 -29.76 13.83
CA LEU A 527 42.28 -29.26 15.10
C LEU A 527 42.97 -30.35 15.93
N ALA A 528 42.35 -31.53 16.05
CA ALA A 528 42.83 -32.59 16.95
C ALA A 528 44.27 -33.06 16.64
N PRO A 529 44.68 -33.33 15.37
CA PRO A 529 46.07 -33.70 15.05
C PRO A 529 47.08 -32.62 15.41
N LYS A 530 46.72 -31.34 15.31
CA LYS A 530 47.60 -30.21 15.70
C LYS A 530 47.82 -30.20 17.21
N GLN A 531 46.75 -30.40 18.00
CA GLN A 531 46.84 -30.56 19.45
C GLN A 531 47.65 -31.81 19.85
N LYS A 532 47.53 -32.91 19.09
CA LYS A 532 48.35 -34.11 19.33
C LYS A 532 49.84 -33.86 19.13
N ILE A 533 50.23 -33.23 18.02
CA ILE A 533 51.64 -32.90 17.72
C ILE A 533 52.23 -31.97 18.80
N GLN A 534 51.42 -31.11 19.41
CA GLN A 534 51.82 -30.30 20.57
C GLN A 534 52.04 -31.17 21.82
N LEU A 535 51.08 -32.03 22.17
CA LEU A 535 51.14 -32.89 23.36
C LEU A 535 52.23 -33.97 23.29
N ASP A 536 52.42 -34.59 22.12
CA ASP A 536 53.47 -35.59 21.86
C ASP A 536 54.86 -34.98 22.15
N LYS A 537 55.11 -33.72 21.76
CA LYS A 537 56.37 -32.99 22.05
C LYS A 537 56.59 -32.69 23.53
N VAL A 538 55.53 -32.37 24.28
CA VAL A 538 55.64 -32.20 25.75
C VAL A 538 55.99 -33.52 26.41
N THR A 539 55.35 -34.61 25.96
CA THR A 539 55.59 -35.98 26.43
C THR A 539 57.04 -36.42 26.16
N GLU A 540 57.53 -36.17 24.94
CA GLU A 540 58.93 -36.39 24.57
C GLU A 540 59.89 -35.57 25.44
N SER A 541 59.62 -34.29 25.66
CA SER A 541 60.45 -33.41 26.50
C SER A 541 60.50 -33.87 27.96
N PHE A 542 59.38 -34.32 28.53
CA PHE A 542 59.29 -34.87 29.88
C PHE A 542 60.06 -36.19 30.02
N ASN A 543 59.88 -37.12 29.08
CA ASN A 543 60.55 -38.42 29.10
C ASN A 543 62.07 -38.28 28.91
N ASN A 544 62.51 -37.45 27.96
CA ASN A 544 63.94 -37.20 27.73
C ASN A 544 64.61 -36.58 28.97
N ALA A 545 63.96 -35.61 29.62
CA ALA A 545 64.46 -35.05 30.87
C ALA A 545 64.52 -36.11 31.98
N ARG A 546 63.46 -36.91 32.16
CA ARG A 546 63.40 -37.99 33.16
C ARG A 546 64.54 -39.00 32.97
N ASP A 547 64.72 -39.50 31.76
CA ASP A 547 65.67 -40.58 31.45
C ASP A 547 67.13 -40.09 31.51
N SER A 548 67.36 -38.82 31.18
CA SER A 548 68.63 -38.12 31.43
C SER A 548 68.92 -37.97 32.92
N ILE A 549 67.97 -37.45 33.71
CA ILE A 549 68.13 -37.30 35.18
C ILE A 549 68.43 -38.66 35.83
N ILE A 550 67.67 -39.71 35.50
CA ILE A 550 67.92 -41.09 35.98
C ILE A 550 69.37 -41.50 35.66
N THR A 551 69.81 -41.28 34.43
CA THR A 551 71.16 -41.65 33.98
C THR A 551 72.26 -40.91 34.75
N GLN A 552 72.04 -39.64 35.09
CA GLN A 552 72.99 -38.82 35.85
C GLN A 552 73.03 -39.15 37.36
N ILE A 553 71.90 -39.51 37.98
CA ILE A 553 71.82 -39.69 39.45
C ILE A 553 71.89 -41.15 39.94
N LYS A 554 71.57 -42.16 39.12
CA LYS A 554 71.44 -43.57 39.55
C LYS A 554 72.64 -44.13 40.34
N ASP A 555 73.86 -43.72 39.95
CA ASP A 555 75.14 -44.18 40.51
C ASP A 555 75.69 -43.21 41.58
N GLN A 556 75.02 -42.09 41.86
CA GLN A 556 75.41 -41.12 42.88
C GLN A 556 75.03 -41.61 44.30
N PRO A 557 75.67 -41.10 45.36
CA PRO A 557 75.25 -41.37 46.74
C PRO A 557 73.77 -41.02 46.99
N VAL A 558 73.10 -41.75 47.88
CA VAL A 558 71.64 -41.62 48.09
C VAL A 558 71.24 -40.22 48.58
N ASP A 559 72.07 -39.53 49.35
CA ASP A 559 71.84 -38.13 49.75
C ASP A 559 71.95 -37.14 48.59
N VAL A 560 72.76 -37.45 47.55
CA VAL A 560 72.84 -36.66 46.31
C VAL A 560 71.60 -36.91 45.45
N GLN A 561 71.19 -38.18 45.29
CA GLN A 561 69.92 -38.52 44.63
C GLN A 561 68.75 -37.77 45.28
N LYS A 562 68.67 -37.82 46.62
CA LYS A 562 67.67 -37.09 47.41
C LYS A 562 67.70 -35.59 47.15
N TYR A 563 68.88 -34.96 47.15
CA TYR A 563 69.00 -33.51 46.94
C TYR A 563 68.53 -33.07 45.55
N VAL A 564 68.94 -33.77 44.48
CA VAL A 564 68.47 -33.47 43.12
C VAL A 564 66.94 -33.57 43.03
N LEU A 565 66.37 -34.66 43.58
CA LEU A 565 64.94 -34.92 43.59
C LEU A 565 64.11 -33.90 44.40
N GLN A 566 64.73 -33.16 45.33
CA GLN A 566 64.08 -32.08 46.07
C GLN A 566 64.08 -30.73 45.34
N ASN A 567 64.91 -30.56 44.31
CA ASN A 567 65.16 -29.28 43.64
C ASN A 567 64.73 -29.23 42.16
N ILE A 568 64.15 -30.30 41.62
CA ILE A 568 63.53 -30.35 40.29
C ILE A 568 61.99 -30.35 40.38
N ASN A 569 61.27 -30.24 39.25
CA ASN A 569 59.81 -30.28 39.23
C ASN A 569 59.26 -31.55 39.95
N PRO A 570 58.26 -31.43 40.85
CA PRO A 570 57.81 -32.56 41.68
C PRO A 570 57.23 -33.76 40.91
N GLN A 571 56.53 -33.55 39.79
CA GLN A 571 56.04 -34.65 38.94
C GLN A 571 57.20 -35.37 38.24
N LEU A 572 58.19 -34.61 37.76
CA LEU A 572 59.41 -35.17 37.17
C LEU A 572 60.21 -35.95 38.21
N ALA A 573 60.38 -35.41 39.42
CA ALA A 573 61.02 -36.10 40.56
C ALA A 573 60.33 -37.42 40.91
N LYS A 574 58.99 -37.46 40.97
CA LYS A 574 58.25 -38.70 41.22
C LYS A 574 58.48 -39.73 40.11
N SER A 575 58.44 -39.30 38.85
CA SER A 575 58.66 -40.19 37.70
C SER A 575 60.09 -40.77 37.71
N VAL A 576 61.10 -39.96 37.98
CA VAL A 576 62.50 -40.40 38.18
C VAL A 576 62.60 -41.40 39.33
N VAL A 577 62.00 -41.14 40.50
CA VAL A 577 62.02 -42.06 41.66
C VAL A 577 61.39 -43.41 41.36
N ASN A 578 60.32 -43.45 40.57
CA ASN A 578 59.63 -44.70 40.25
C ASN A 578 60.45 -45.65 39.38
N GLU A 579 61.32 -45.11 38.51
CA GLU A 579 62.19 -45.86 37.59
C GLU A 579 63.60 -46.14 38.17
N LEU A 580 63.97 -45.52 39.30
CA LEU A 580 65.22 -45.83 39.98
C LEU A 580 65.23 -47.27 40.56
N PRO A 581 66.42 -47.90 40.71
CA PRO A 581 66.55 -49.24 41.27
C PRO A 581 65.84 -49.40 42.63
N GLU A 582 65.14 -50.51 42.81
CA GLU A 582 64.27 -50.79 43.96
C GLU A 582 64.92 -50.61 45.35
N ALA A 583 66.24 -50.79 45.45
CA ALA A 583 66.99 -50.53 46.68
C ALA A 583 67.02 -49.04 47.05
N ASN A 584 67.29 -48.15 46.08
CA ASN A 584 67.32 -46.70 46.27
C ASN A 584 65.89 -46.16 46.39
N LYS A 585 65.00 -46.58 45.50
CA LYS A 585 63.59 -46.17 45.41
C LYS A 585 62.83 -46.33 46.72
N LYS A 586 62.92 -47.49 47.38
CA LYS A 586 62.28 -47.74 48.69
C LYS A 586 62.76 -46.79 49.79
N PHE A 587 64.06 -46.49 49.81
CA PHE A 587 64.62 -45.51 50.75
C PHE A 587 64.15 -44.08 50.40
N LEU A 588 64.30 -43.67 49.15
CA LEU A 588 63.96 -42.32 48.66
C LEU A 588 62.47 -41.99 48.89
N ILE A 589 61.55 -42.91 48.60
CA ILE A 589 60.11 -42.74 48.90
C ILE A 589 59.87 -42.55 50.40
N THR A 590 60.61 -43.26 51.26
CA THR A 590 60.49 -43.14 52.73
C THR A 590 61.01 -41.79 53.25
N VAL A 591 62.09 -41.24 52.65
CA VAL A 591 62.69 -39.96 53.08
C VAL A 591 62.21 -38.74 52.30
N LEU A 592 61.35 -38.91 51.29
CA LEU A 592 60.67 -37.87 50.51
C LEU A 592 59.14 -38.10 50.46
N PRO A 593 58.45 -38.11 51.62
CA PRO A 593 57.03 -38.45 51.70
C PRO A 593 56.12 -37.53 50.87
N GLU A 594 56.55 -36.29 50.59
CA GLU A 594 55.81 -35.35 49.72
C GLU A 594 55.61 -35.90 48.30
N LEU A 595 56.54 -36.70 47.76
CA LEU A 595 56.38 -37.34 46.45
C LEU A 595 55.24 -38.37 46.42
N THR A 596 54.82 -38.89 47.57
CA THR A 596 53.66 -39.82 47.67
C THR A 596 52.31 -39.10 47.59
N LYS A 597 52.26 -37.78 47.84
CA LYS A 597 51.03 -36.96 47.78
C LYS A 597 50.71 -36.48 46.37
N ILE A 598 51.72 -36.44 45.50
CA ILE A 598 51.58 -36.12 44.08
C ILE A 598 50.79 -37.26 43.41
N PRO A 599 49.87 -36.99 42.47
CA PRO A 599 49.16 -38.02 41.70
C PRO A 599 50.10 -39.03 41.01
N GLU A 600 49.64 -40.23 40.69
CA GLU A 600 50.44 -41.21 39.94
C GLU A 600 50.56 -40.88 38.46
N LYS A 601 49.50 -40.33 37.86
CA LYS A 601 49.54 -39.77 36.51
C LYS A 601 49.94 -38.30 36.54
N SER A 602 50.81 -37.92 35.61
CA SER A 602 51.09 -36.53 35.27
C SER A 602 49.89 -35.87 34.58
N GLU A 603 49.89 -34.54 34.53
CA GLU A 603 48.90 -33.78 33.74
C GLU A 603 49.01 -34.12 32.25
N ILE A 604 50.22 -34.40 31.76
CA ILE A 604 50.50 -34.82 30.37
C ILE A 604 49.77 -36.13 30.04
N GLU A 605 49.85 -37.14 30.91
CA GLU A 605 49.18 -38.44 30.72
C GLU A 605 47.66 -38.31 30.78
N LEU A 606 47.12 -37.47 31.68
CA LEU A 606 45.68 -37.18 31.74
C LEU A 606 45.19 -36.48 30.46
N PHE A 607 45.99 -35.59 29.89
CA PHE A 607 45.71 -34.97 28.58
C PHE A 607 45.83 -35.98 27.43
N ALA A 608 46.76 -36.94 27.49
CA ALA A 608 46.90 -37.98 26.48
C ALA A 608 45.73 -38.97 26.50
N GLU A 609 45.24 -39.33 27.68
CA GLU A 609 44.01 -40.11 27.85
C GLU A 609 42.78 -39.35 27.34
N LYS A 610 42.63 -38.05 27.66
CA LYS A 610 41.54 -37.24 27.12
C LYS A 610 41.62 -37.12 25.59
N TYR A 611 42.83 -37.00 25.03
CA TYR A 611 43.04 -37.00 23.58
C TYR A 611 42.62 -38.34 22.93
N ALA A 612 42.95 -39.47 23.56
CA ALA A 612 42.55 -40.79 23.06
C ALA A 612 41.01 -40.97 23.04
N VAL A 613 40.30 -40.40 24.02
CA VAL A 613 38.83 -40.34 24.00
C VAL A 613 38.32 -39.44 22.86
N LEU A 614 38.88 -38.23 22.72
CA LEU A 614 38.54 -37.29 21.64
C LEU A 614 38.71 -37.91 20.25
N ALA A 615 39.82 -38.61 20.00
CA ALA A 615 40.08 -39.29 18.73
C ALA A 615 39.05 -40.42 18.45
N ASN A 616 38.64 -41.16 19.47
CA ASN A 616 37.61 -42.20 19.34
C ASN A 616 36.22 -41.60 19.05
N GLU A 617 35.81 -40.53 19.73
CA GLU A 617 34.52 -39.89 19.47
C GLU A 617 34.49 -39.16 18.12
N ILE A 618 35.62 -38.60 17.65
CA ILE A 618 35.76 -38.10 16.27
C ILE A 618 35.58 -39.24 15.26
N ALA A 619 36.24 -40.38 15.47
CA ALA A 619 36.07 -41.56 14.62
C ALA A 619 34.62 -42.10 14.64
N THR A 620 33.93 -42.00 15.78
CA THR A 620 32.50 -42.33 15.91
C THR A 620 31.60 -41.34 15.16
N ALA A 621 31.87 -40.04 15.24
CA ALA A 621 31.15 -39.01 14.48
C ALA A 621 31.36 -39.20 12.96
N ARG A 622 32.59 -39.44 12.50
CA ARG A 622 32.90 -39.74 11.08
C ARG A 622 32.26 -41.07 10.63
N LYS A 623 32.19 -42.08 11.49
CA LYS A 623 31.45 -43.33 11.22
C LYS A 623 29.93 -43.10 11.11
N ASN A 624 29.35 -42.20 11.90
CA ASN A 624 27.94 -41.83 11.79
C ASN A 624 27.68 -41.01 10.51
N LEU A 625 28.55 -40.06 10.16
CA LEU A 625 28.49 -39.32 8.90
C LEU A 625 28.47 -40.27 7.69
N ASN A 626 29.39 -41.25 7.66
CA ASN A 626 29.51 -42.24 6.57
C ASN A 626 28.31 -43.21 6.47
N GLN A 627 27.36 -43.20 7.41
CA GLN A 627 26.10 -43.95 7.33
C GLN A 627 24.96 -43.10 6.73
N ILE A 628 25.08 -41.78 6.73
CA ILE A 628 24.10 -40.87 6.13
C ILE A 628 24.21 -41.01 4.61
N LYS A 629 23.11 -41.39 3.96
CA LYS A 629 23.04 -41.46 2.50
C LYS A 629 22.51 -40.13 1.98
N GLU A 630 23.36 -39.37 1.33
CA GLU A 630 23.15 -37.99 0.90
C GLU A 630 21.88 -37.77 0.05
N LYS A 631 21.41 -38.83 -0.62
CA LYS A 631 20.15 -38.86 -1.38
C LYS A 631 18.86 -38.97 -0.55
N ASP A 632 18.95 -39.34 0.73
CA ASP A 632 17.83 -39.61 1.65
C ASP A 632 18.28 -39.37 3.10
N ILE A 633 18.49 -38.09 3.44
CA ILE A 633 19.01 -37.66 4.75
C ILE A 633 17.85 -37.63 5.77
N GLN A 634 17.83 -38.59 6.68
CA GLN A 634 16.79 -38.72 7.70
C GLN A 634 17.13 -37.93 8.97
N VAL A 635 16.11 -37.44 9.70
CA VAL A 635 16.31 -36.58 10.87
C VAL A 635 17.00 -37.34 12.01
N GLU A 636 16.68 -38.62 12.13
CA GLU A 636 17.24 -39.57 13.10
C GLU A 636 18.75 -39.74 12.89
N GLN A 637 19.20 -39.78 11.63
CA GLN A 637 20.63 -39.87 11.28
C GLN A 637 21.37 -38.58 11.62
N LEU A 638 20.76 -37.42 11.34
CA LEU A 638 21.31 -36.12 11.72
C LEU A 638 21.41 -35.97 13.24
N ASN A 639 20.44 -36.47 13.99
CA ASN A 639 20.45 -36.47 15.46
C ASN A 639 21.55 -37.40 16.01
N GLN A 640 21.80 -38.56 15.38
CA GLN A 640 22.90 -39.46 15.73
C GLN A 640 24.28 -38.86 15.43
N LEU A 641 24.41 -38.10 14.34
CA LEU A 641 25.64 -37.35 14.04
C LEU A 641 25.84 -36.19 15.02
N ARG A 642 24.78 -35.41 15.31
CA ARG A 642 24.81 -34.33 16.31
C ARG A 642 25.25 -34.84 17.69
N SER A 643 24.64 -35.92 18.17
CA SER A 643 24.97 -36.49 19.49
C SER A 643 26.42 -37.01 19.57
N ALA A 644 27.00 -37.49 18.46
CA ALA A 644 28.43 -37.81 18.41
C ALA A 644 29.31 -36.55 18.42
N LEU A 645 28.91 -35.49 17.71
CA LEU A 645 29.60 -34.20 17.75
C LEU A 645 29.51 -33.51 19.11
N ASP A 646 28.40 -33.63 19.83
CA ASP A 646 28.26 -33.10 21.19
C ASP A 646 29.29 -33.76 22.13
N LYS A 647 29.48 -35.08 22.03
CA LYS A 647 30.55 -35.78 22.75
C LYS A 647 31.97 -35.39 22.31
N VAL A 648 32.18 -35.09 21.03
CA VAL A 648 33.47 -34.53 20.55
C VAL A 648 33.74 -33.17 21.19
N ASN A 649 32.71 -32.34 21.37
CA ASN A 649 32.81 -31.08 22.10
C ASN A 649 33.09 -31.28 23.60
N GLU A 650 32.42 -32.22 24.28
CA GLU A 650 32.71 -32.59 25.69
C GLU A 650 34.14 -33.12 25.87
N SER A 651 34.60 -33.93 24.92
CA SER A 651 35.93 -34.56 24.91
C SER A 651 37.05 -33.61 24.50
N GLN A 652 36.74 -32.41 23.99
CA GLN A 652 37.75 -31.48 23.46
C GLN A 652 38.79 -31.10 24.52
N LEU A 653 40.06 -30.99 24.11
CA LEU A 653 41.13 -30.48 24.97
C LEU A 653 40.92 -28.98 25.23
N ASP A 654 40.93 -28.60 26.50
CA ASP A 654 40.92 -27.21 26.94
C ASP A 654 42.20 -26.50 26.49
N ALA A 655 42.05 -25.42 25.72
CA ALA A 655 43.18 -24.71 25.13
C ALA A 655 44.08 -24.03 26.19
N SER A 656 43.51 -23.43 27.24
CA SER A 656 44.30 -22.75 28.29
C SER A 656 45.04 -23.75 29.16
N ASN A 657 44.46 -24.93 29.40
CA ASN A 657 45.13 -25.98 30.17
C ASN A 657 46.15 -26.75 29.31
N LEU A 658 45.92 -26.93 28.00
CA LEU A 658 46.95 -27.43 27.07
C LEU A 658 48.14 -26.45 26.96
N GLU A 659 47.88 -25.14 26.96
CA GLU A 659 48.91 -24.10 26.93
C GLU A 659 49.80 -24.13 28.18
N LYS A 660 49.23 -24.29 29.38
CA LYS A 660 50.00 -24.51 30.62
C LYS A 660 50.88 -25.76 30.57
N VAL A 661 50.36 -26.87 30.02
CA VAL A 661 51.12 -28.12 29.83
C VAL A 661 52.25 -27.92 28.81
N LEU A 662 52.06 -27.07 27.80
CA LEU A 662 53.11 -26.65 26.88
C LEU A 662 54.18 -25.77 27.56
N GLU A 663 53.80 -24.82 28.41
CA GLU A 663 54.74 -24.00 29.19
C GLU A 663 55.61 -24.85 30.12
N GLN A 664 55.01 -25.85 30.80
CA GLN A 664 55.73 -26.80 31.67
C GLN A 664 56.88 -27.53 30.94
N SER A 665 56.80 -27.74 29.62
CA SER A 665 57.85 -28.42 28.85
C SER A 665 59.21 -27.73 28.99
N HIS A 666 59.22 -26.40 29.05
CA HIS A 666 60.45 -25.64 29.23
C HIS A 666 61.05 -25.85 30.63
N THR A 667 60.22 -26.00 31.66
CA THR A 667 60.66 -26.33 33.02
C THR A 667 61.29 -27.73 33.11
N TYR A 668 60.76 -28.73 32.39
CA TYR A 668 61.36 -30.07 32.37
C TYR A 668 62.77 -30.04 31.77
N THR A 669 62.96 -29.34 30.65
CA THR A 669 64.30 -29.11 30.06
C THR A 669 65.21 -28.34 31.00
N GLN A 670 64.75 -27.24 31.63
CA GLN A 670 65.57 -26.48 32.58
C GLN A 670 66.05 -27.32 33.77
N ASN A 671 65.21 -28.22 34.30
CA ASN A 671 65.59 -29.10 35.40
C ASN A 671 66.72 -30.06 35.03
N ASP A 672 66.62 -30.71 33.86
CA ASP A 672 67.66 -31.61 33.35
C ASP A 672 69.01 -30.89 33.18
N LEU A 673 68.98 -29.69 32.57
CA LEU A 673 70.16 -28.84 32.38
C LEU A 673 70.82 -28.37 33.69
N ALA A 674 70.14 -28.49 34.84
CA ALA A 674 70.62 -28.09 36.17
C ALA A 674 71.18 -29.26 37.02
N VAL A 675 71.01 -30.52 36.61
CA VAL A 675 71.32 -31.71 37.42
C VAL A 675 72.79 -31.77 37.85
N ASP A 676 73.75 -31.65 36.91
CA ASP A 676 75.19 -31.62 37.25
C ASP A 676 75.50 -30.57 38.33
N GLY A 677 74.87 -29.39 38.25
CA GLY A 677 75.05 -28.31 39.21
C GLY A 677 74.50 -28.63 40.60
N LEU A 678 73.33 -29.29 40.67
CA LEU A 678 72.75 -29.78 41.92
C LEU A 678 73.57 -30.93 42.53
N ILE A 679 74.06 -31.85 41.71
CA ILE A 679 75.00 -32.92 42.12
C ILE A 679 76.25 -32.29 42.73
N PHE A 680 76.89 -31.38 41.99
CA PHE A 680 78.10 -30.69 42.41
C PHE A 680 77.88 -29.89 43.70
N GLN A 681 76.78 -29.14 43.81
CA GLN A 681 76.45 -28.35 45.00
C GLN A 681 76.28 -29.24 46.26
N GLN A 682 75.66 -30.41 46.13
CA GLN A 682 75.52 -31.34 47.27
C GLN A 682 76.82 -32.06 47.60
N GLN A 683 77.63 -32.43 46.61
CA GLN A 683 78.98 -32.98 46.83
C GLN A 683 79.89 -31.95 47.53
N LEU A 684 79.91 -30.71 47.04
CA LEU A 684 80.60 -29.56 47.63
C LEU A 684 80.16 -29.30 49.07
N THR A 685 78.85 -29.35 49.34
CA THR A 685 78.30 -29.17 50.69
C THR A 685 78.71 -30.32 51.63
N THR A 686 78.74 -31.56 51.11
CA THR A 686 79.18 -32.75 51.86
C THR A 686 80.67 -32.69 52.18
N ALA A 687 81.50 -32.29 51.21
CA ALA A 687 82.94 -32.09 51.39
C ALA A 687 83.24 -30.95 52.38
N LYS A 688 82.55 -29.80 52.27
CA LYS A 688 82.62 -28.70 53.25
C LYS A 688 82.27 -29.15 54.67
N LYS A 689 81.21 -29.94 54.84
CA LYS A 689 80.81 -30.49 56.15
C LYS A 689 81.88 -31.43 56.71
N ARG A 690 82.40 -32.37 55.89
CA ARG A 690 83.47 -33.29 56.28
C ARG A 690 84.75 -32.54 56.66
N LEU A 691 85.11 -31.51 55.89
CA LEU A 691 86.26 -30.65 56.16
C LEU A 691 86.10 -29.88 57.49
N ALA A 692 84.93 -29.31 57.76
CA ALA A 692 84.66 -28.66 59.03
C ALA A 692 84.73 -29.63 60.24
N GLU A 693 84.27 -30.88 60.05
CA GLU A 693 84.41 -31.95 61.05
C GLU A 693 85.88 -32.36 61.26
N GLN A 694 86.67 -32.43 60.17
CA GLN A 694 88.10 -32.72 60.19
C GLN A 694 88.91 -31.60 60.86
N ILE A 695 88.63 -30.33 60.53
CA ILE A 695 89.26 -29.16 61.17
C ILE A 695 88.94 -29.16 62.67
N LYS A 696 87.69 -29.38 63.06
CA LYS A 696 87.28 -29.40 64.48
C LYS A 696 87.99 -30.51 65.27
N ASP A 697 88.10 -31.72 64.73
CA ASP A 697 88.86 -32.81 65.34
C ASP A 697 90.37 -32.51 65.43
N VAL A 698 90.93 -31.88 64.39
CA VAL A 698 92.32 -31.38 64.38
C VAL A 698 92.55 -30.28 65.42
N GLU A 699 91.60 -29.38 65.63
CA GLU A 699 91.69 -28.33 66.65
C GLU A 699 91.56 -28.89 68.07
N GLU A 700 90.65 -29.82 68.32
CA GLU A 700 90.56 -30.52 69.60
C GLU A 700 91.84 -31.32 69.90
N LYS A 701 92.46 -31.93 68.89
CA LYS A 701 93.75 -32.62 69.01
C LYS A 701 94.92 -31.66 69.22
N PHE A 702 94.97 -30.54 68.49
CA PHE A 702 95.97 -29.50 68.67
C PHE A 702 95.94 -28.93 70.09
N GLU A 703 94.76 -28.57 70.58
CA GLU A 703 94.55 -28.07 71.94
C GLU A 703 95.07 -29.05 73.03
N SER A 704 95.05 -30.36 72.75
CA SER A 704 95.58 -31.37 73.67
C SER A 704 97.12 -31.46 73.70
N ILE A 705 97.82 -31.05 72.63
CA ILE A 705 99.29 -31.13 72.52
C ILE A 705 100.02 -29.79 72.54
N LYS A 706 99.33 -28.64 72.45
CA LYS A 706 99.93 -27.29 72.32
C LYS A 706 100.90 -26.83 73.43
N GLN A 707 101.05 -27.59 74.52
CA GLN A 707 102.05 -27.36 75.57
C GLN A 707 103.38 -28.09 75.33
N ALA A 708 103.51 -28.86 74.24
CA ALA A 708 104.74 -29.52 73.82
C ALA A 708 105.81 -28.53 73.31
N ASN A 709 107.00 -29.04 72.97
CA ASN A 709 108.09 -28.22 72.41
C ASN A 709 107.63 -27.49 71.13
N LYS A 710 107.91 -26.19 71.03
CA LYS A 710 107.56 -25.33 69.88
C LYS A 710 108.04 -25.90 68.55
N GLU A 711 109.22 -26.52 68.50
CA GLU A 711 109.81 -27.08 67.28
C GLU A 711 109.12 -28.38 66.79
N TRP A 712 108.30 -29.02 67.63
CA TRP A 712 107.48 -30.18 67.22
C TRP A 712 106.10 -29.74 66.74
N LEU A 713 105.54 -28.67 67.33
CA LEU A 713 104.24 -28.12 66.94
C LEU A 713 104.27 -27.40 65.59
N THR A 714 105.41 -26.91 65.11
CA THR A 714 105.51 -26.17 63.83
C THR A 714 105.11 -26.97 62.60
N ILE A 715 105.34 -28.29 62.56
CA ILE A 715 104.90 -29.14 61.45
C ILE A 715 103.38 -29.33 61.50
N PHE A 716 102.85 -29.67 62.68
CA PHE A 716 101.42 -29.81 62.92
C PHE A 716 100.66 -28.52 62.57
N GLU A 717 101.14 -27.36 63.03
CA GLU A 717 100.54 -26.06 62.74
C GLU A 717 100.57 -25.74 61.24
N SER A 718 101.62 -26.15 60.50
CA SER A 718 101.71 -25.93 59.05
C SER A 718 100.69 -26.77 58.26
N GLU A 719 100.49 -28.04 58.61
CA GLU A 719 99.43 -28.86 58.01
C GLU A 719 98.04 -28.40 58.46
N ARG A 720 97.87 -27.98 59.73
CA ARG A 720 96.62 -27.39 60.23
C ARG A 720 96.25 -26.12 59.46
N GLN A 721 97.24 -25.27 59.15
CA GLN A 721 97.04 -24.10 58.31
C GLN A 721 96.66 -24.49 56.87
N LEU A 722 97.31 -25.51 56.28
CA LEU A 722 96.93 -26.02 54.95
C LEU A 722 95.46 -26.51 54.91
N LEU A 723 94.96 -27.13 55.98
CA LEU A 723 93.54 -27.52 56.09
C LEU A 723 92.60 -26.31 56.15
N ILE A 724 92.98 -25.22 56.82
CA ILE A 724 92.23 -23.95 56.89
C ILE A 724 92.29 -23.19 55.54
N ASP A 725 93.43 -23.25 54.85
CA ASP A 725 93.62 -22.65 53.52
C ASP A 725 92.75 -23.40 52.48
N VAL A 726 92.69 -24.74 52.55
CA VAL A 726 91.77 -25.56 51.75
C VAL A 726 90.31 -25.24 52.08
N GLU A 727 89.94 -24.99 53.33
CA GLU A 727 88.59 -24.52 53.69
C GLU A 727 88.21 -23.19 53.01
N SER A 728 89.20 -22.34 52.75
CA SER A 728 89.03 -21.10 52.00
C SER A 728 88.87 -21.36 50.50
N SER A 729 89.68 -22.25 49.90
CA SER A 729 89.48 -22.70 48.52
C SER A 729 88.11 -23.36 48.29
N PHE A 730 87.60 -24.10 49.27
CA PHE A 730 86.24 -24.63 49.25
C PHE A 730 85.19 -23.50 49.24
N LYS A 731 85.36 -22.43 50.02
CA LYS A 731 84.40 -21.31 50.09
C LYS A 731 84.25 -20.58 48.76
N GLU A 732 85.33 -20.41 48.00
CA GLU A 732 85.38 -19.71 46.71
C GLU A 732 84.93 -20.56 45.50
N MET A 733 84.66 -21.85 45.70
CA MET A 733 84.29 -22.78 44.64
C MET A 733 82.82 -22.64 44.18
N GLU A 734 82.62 -22.21 42.93
CA GLU A 734 81.33 -22.13 42.23
C GLU A 734 81.27 -23.10 41.03
N TYR A 735 80.05 -23.45 40.58
CA TYR A 735 79.86 -24.36 39.44
C TYR A 735 79.77 -23.61 38.10
N GLN A 736 80.78 -23.76 37.25
CA GLN A 736 80.80 -23.24 35.87
C GLN A 736 80.45 -24.36 34.87
N ARG A 737 79.26 -24.31 34.26
CA ARG A 737 78.71 -25.43 33.48
C ARG A 737 79.55 -25.81 32.25
N ASP A 738 80.16 -24.83 31.60
CA ASP A 738 81.12 -24.98 30.49
C ASP A 738 82.43 -25.68 30.90
N GLN A 739 82.70 -25.77 32.20
CA GLN A 739 83.89 -26.38 32.80
C GLN A 739 83.52 -27.51 33.79
N SER A 740 82.37 -28.17 33.59
CA SER A 740 81.80 -29.19 34.51
C SER A 740 82.84 -30.22 35.01
N GLU A 741 83.60 -30.85 34.12
CA GLU A 741 84.62 -31.84 34.51
C GLU A 741 85.77 -31.22 35.30
N LYS A 742 86.27 -30.03 34.92
CA LYS A 742 87.29 -29.30 35.67
C LYS A 742 86.80 -28.91 37.07
N ASN A 743 85.51 -28.61 37.23
CA ASN A 743 84.93 -28.37 38.56
C ASN A 743 84.95 -29.67 39.40
N LYS A 744 84.53 -30.80 38.80
CA LYS A 744 84.54 -32.13 39.46
C LYS A 744 85.97 -32.53 39.86
N GLU A 745 86.93 -32.36 38.96
CA GLU A 745 88.36 -32.60 39.19
C GLU A 745 88.91 -31.74 40.35
N GLU A 746 88.63 -30.43 40.38
CA GLU A 746 89.12 -29.55 41.44
C GLU A 746 88.42 -29.83 42.79
N LEU A 747 87.11 -30.12 42.78
CA LEU A 747 86.37 -30.55 43.97
C LEU A 747 86.94 -31.87 44.54
N GLN A 748 87.25 -32.84 43.67
CA GLN A 748 87.93 -34.06 44.08
C GLN A 748 89.33 -33.76 44.60
N ARG A 749 90.13 -32.94 43.89
CA ARG A 749 91.50 -32.57 44.29
C ARG A 749 91.54 -31.90 45.66
N LEU A 750 90.64 -30.95 45.95
CA LEU A 750 90.52 -30.32 47.27
C LEU A 750 90.01 -31.30 48.33
N THR A 751 89.08 -32.21 48.01
CA THR A 751 88.58 -33.22 48.95
C THR A 751 89.65 -34.26 49.30
N GLU A 752 90.46 -34.68 48.33
CA GLU A 752 91.61 -35.57 48.54
C GLU A 752 92.74 -34.86 49.27
N LEU A 753 93.02 -33.59 48.97
CA LEU A 753 94.03 -32.80 49.67
C LEU A 753 93.64 -32.57 51.14
N ALA A 754 92.40 -32.19 51.41
CA ALA A 754 91.83 -32.12 52.77
C ALA A 754 91.93 -33.46 53.48
N THR A 755 91.53 -34.56 52.83
CA THR A 755 91.58 -35.90 53.44
C THR A 755 93.01 -36.36 53.70
N ARG A 756 93.95 -36.06 52.80
CA ARG A 756 95.37 -36.40 52.96
C ARG A 756 96.04 -35.56 54.04
N SER A 757 95.84 -34.25 54.05
CA SER A 757 96.36 -33.37 55.11
C SER A 757 95.76 -33.75 56.47
N TYR A 758 94.46 -34.05 56.55
CA TYR A 758 93.85 -34.59 57.76
C TYR A 758 94.49 -35.92 58.22
N MET A 759 94.73 -36.87 57.31
CA MET A 759 95.42 -38.12 57.65
C MET A 759 96.90 -37.90 58.00
N ASN A 760 97.57 -36.92 57.40
CA ASN A 760 98.92 -36.48 57.79
C ASN A 760 98.89 -35.90 59.21
N ILE A 761 97.92 -35.04 59.55
CA ILE A 761 97.76 -34.52 60.92
C ILE A 761 97.35 -35.61 61.89
N LEU A 762 96.55 -36.62 61.50
CA LEU A 762 96.32 -37.78 62.37
C LEU A 762 97.61 -38.55 62.60
N SER A 763 98.42 -38.77 61.56
CA SER A 763 99.73 -39.43 61.66
C SER A 763 100.75 -38.62 62.46
N GLU A 764 100.80 -37.29 62.30
CA GLU A 764 101.67 -36.40 63.08
C GLU A 764 101.10 -36.10 64.47
N TYR A 765 99.78 -36.18 64.68
CA TYR A 765 99.17 -36.21 66.02
C TYR A 765 99.57 -37.49 66.73
N GLU A 766 99.42 -38.65 66.08
CA GLU A 766 99.80 -39.94 66.64
C GLU A 766 101.32 -39.99 66.84
N GLN A 767 102.14 -39.49 65.92
CA GLN A 767 103.58 -39.39 66.10
C GLN A 767 104.00 -38.33 67.11
N ILE A 768 103.30 -37.21 67.31
CA ILE A 768 103.64 -36.22 68.35
C ILE A 768 103.13 -36.66 69.72
N ASN A 769 102.00 -37.36 69.78
CA ASN A 769 101.48 -38.01 70.98
C ASN A 769 102.37 -39.19 71.39
N GLU A 770 102.75 -40.05 70.44
CA GLU A 770 103.80 -41.06 70.62
C GLU A 770 105.15 -40.40 70.91
N ARG A 771 105.55 -39.27 70.30
CA ARG A 771 106.78 -38.52 70.67
C ARG A 771 106.66 -37.73 71.98
N ILE A 772 105.47 -37.58 72.56
CA ILE A 772 105.28 -37.13 73.95
C ILE A 772 105.46 -38.34 74.87
N LYS A 773 104.86 -39.50 74.55
CA LYS A 773 105.11 -40.79 75.24
C LYS A 773 106.54 -41.30 75.10
N LEU A 774 107.25 -40.92 74.03
CA LEU A 774 108.62 -41.30 73.69
C LEU A 774 109.62 -40.19 74.09
N ALA A 775 109.25 -38.92 74.17
CA ALA A 775 110.00 -37.98 75.04
C ALA A 775 109.92 -38.42 76.52
N GLN A 776 108.89 -39.19 76.89
CA GLN A 776 108.72 -39.89 78.17
C GLN A 776 109.26 -41.35 78.16
N GLY A 777 109.82 -41.86 77.04
CA GLY A 777 110.06 -43.31 76.88
C GLY A 777 111.14 -43.74 75.87
N ALA A 778 111.85 -42.79 75.25
CA ALA A 778 112.89 -42.98 74.25
C ALA A 778 113.68 -41.66 74.03
N GLN A 779 114.85 -41.44 74.62
CA GLN A 779 115.73 -42.38 75.34
C GLN A 779 116.28 -43.55 74.47
N THR A 780 115.73 -43.76 73.26
CA THR A 780 116.04 -44.81 72.27
C THR A 780 115.42 -44.42 70.89
N VAL A 781 116.00 -43.50 70.09
CA VAL A 781 117.14 -43.72 69.16
C VAL A 781 116.71 -44.28 67.78
N GLU A 782 116.86 -43.43 66.73
CA GLU A 782 117.13 -43.77 65.31
C GLU A 782 116.04 -44.49 64.46
N GLN A 783 115.99 -44.51 63.11
CA GLN A 783 116.78 -43.87 62.01
C GLN A 783 115.98 -43.87 60.65
N ALA A 784 116.23 -42.88 59.76
CA ALA A 784 116.35 -42.91 58.26
C ALA A 784 115.29 -43.54 57.28
N VAL A 785 115.27 -43.30 55.93
CA VAL A 785 115.40 -42.07 55.06
C VAL A 785 115.05 -42.31 53.52
N ILE A 786 114.32 -41.37 52.85
CA ILE A 786 113.99 -41.16 51.37
C ILE A 786 113.46 -42.35 50.47
N LEU A 787 113.45 -42.45 49.10
CA LEU A 787 114.19 -41.85 47.94
C LEU A 787 113.55 -42.04 46.48
N GLU A 788 113.28 -40.95 45.71
CA GLU A 788 113.32 -40.75 44.20
C GLU A 788 112.45 -41.57 43.14
N THR A 789 112.47 -41.39 41.77
CA THR A 789 111.95 -40.30 40.82
C THR A 789 111.78 -40.77 39.30
N ARG A 790 111.09 -40.01 38.38
CA ARG A 790 111.19 -39.91 36.84
C ARG A 790 110.46 -40.98 35.91
N LEU A 791 110.16 -40.87 34.57
CA LEU A 791 110.04 -39.83 33.45
C LEU A 791 109.40 -40.40 32.09
N ALA A 792 109.14 -39.54 31.05
CA ALA A 792 109.08 -39.76 29.56
C ALA A 792 107.88 -40.39 28.74
N GLU A 793 107.64 -40.19 27.40
CA GLU A 793 107.63 -39.01 26.44
C GLU A 793 107.25 -39.34 24.91
N GLU A 794 106.55 -38.43 24.16
CA GLU A 794 106.57 -38.09 22.66
C GLU A 794 105.66 -38.78 21.50
N PRO A 795 105.65 -38.44 20.14
CA PRO A 795 104.47 -37.84 19.37
C PRO A 795 104.11 -38.29 17.86
N LYS A 796 103.30 -37.46 17.09
CA LYS A 796 103.03 -37.33 15.57
C LYS A 796 101.72 -37.96 14.95
N GLU A 797 101.13 -37.72 13.71
CA GLU A 797 101.01 -36.74 12.54
C GLU A 797 99.98 -37.33 11.47
N GLU A 798 99.43 -36.81 10.33
CA GLU A 798 99.01 -35.55 9.58
C GLU A 798 98.12 -36.01 8.32
N ILE A 799 97.35 -35.33 7.40
CA ILE A 799 96.88 -33.95 7.02
C ILE A 799 95.30 -33.92 6.80
N VAL A 800 94.51 -33.47 5.76
CA VAL A 800 94.57 -32.92 4.35
C VAL A 800 93.30 -32.03 4.01
N THR A 801 93.04 -31.52 2.76
CA THR A 801 92.12 -30.33 2.47
C THR A 801 91.16 -30.38 1.17
N PRO A 802 90.72 -29.31 0.38
CA PRO A 802 89.33 -29.11 -0.19
C PRO A 802 89.27 -28.88 -1.77
N PRO A 803 88.56 -27.95 -2.52
CA PRO A 803 87.39 -26.98 -2.34
C PRO A 803 86.41 -26.69 -3.58
N THR A 804 85.45 -25.72 -3.46
CA THR A 804 84.78 -24.83 -4.51
C THR A 804 83.73 -25.42 -5.54
N ASP A 805 82.90 -24.71 -6.37
CA ASP A 805 82.76 -23.26 -6.81
C ASP A 805 81.28 -22.74 -7.19
N ASN A 806 81.07 -21.89 -8.24
CA ASN A 806 79.97 -20.89 -8.52
C ASN A 806 79.30 -20.96 -9.96
N VAL A 807 78.41 -20.06 -10.50
CA VAL A 807 77.11 -19.38 -10.12
C VAL A 807 76.51 -18.50 -11.31
N SER A 808 75.30 -17.87 -11.19
CA SER A 808 74.72 -16.67 -11.93
C SER A 808 73.74 -16.70 -13.16
N LYS A 809 72.67 -15.84 -13.09
CA LYS A 809 72.08 -14.87 -14.10
C LYS A 809 71.38 -15.38 -15.41
N ASP A 810 70.56 -14.64 -16.21
CA ASP A 810 69.82 -13.32 -16.30
C ASP A 810 68.83 -13.43 -17.55
N GLN A 811 67.92 -12.55 -18.08
CA GLN A 811 67.28 -11.21 -17.84
C GLN A 811 66.02 -11.01 -18.79
N ASN A 812 65.06 -10.11 -18.47
CA ASN A 812 64.10 -9.33 -19.33
C ASN A 812 63.06 -10.07 -20.27
N GLU A 813 61.96 -9.49 -20.87
CA GLU A 813 61.36 -8.12 -20.99
C GLU A 813 59.81 -8.16 -21.31
N THR A 814 59.13 -6.99 -21.39
CA THR A 814 57.67 -6.75 -21.70
C THR A 814 57.44 -6.06 -23.08
N PRO A 815 56.22 -5.71 -23.60
CA PRO A 815 54.79 -6.04 -23.33
C PRO A 815 54.14 -6.66 -24.63
N PRO A 816 53.03 -6.22 -25.32
CA PRO A 816 51.74 -5.55 -24.99
C PRO A 816 50.44 -6.18 -25.60
N THR A 817 49.28 -5.51 -25.40
CA THR A 817 47.95 -5.65 -26.08
C THR A 817 47.89 -4.88 -27.43
N PRO A 818 46.85 -4.96 -28.33
CA PRO A 818 45.42 -5.27 -28.09
C PRO A 818 44.71 -6.16 -29.16
N ASN A 819 43.38 -6.31 -29.06
CA ASN A 819 42.55 -6.88 -30.13
C ASN A 819 41.21 -6.12 -30.28
N LYS A 820 40.64 -6.07 -31.50
CA LYS A 820 39.50 -5.19 -31.86
C LYS A 820 38.17 -5.93 -31.91
N GLY A 821 37.10 -5.29 -31.41
CA GLY A 821 35.72 -5.70 -31.68
C GLY A 821 35.27 -5.33 -33.10
N ALA A 822 34.38 -6.13 -33.68
CA ALA A 822 33.83 -5.90 -35.02
C ALA A 822 32.40 -5.33 -34.93
N MET A 823 32.13 -4.24 -35.65
CA MET A 823 30.76 -3.79 -35.94
C MET A 823 30.27 -4.46 -37.23
N SER A 824 28.98 -4.82 -37.27
CA SER A 824 28.29 -5.29 -38.48
C SER A 824 27.18 -4.32 -38.84
N GLY A 825 27.03 -4.01 -40.13
CA GLY A 825 26.10 -2.98 -40.61
C GLY A 825 24.64 -3.41 -40.58
N SER A 826 23.76 -2.52 -40.13
CA SER A 826 22.31 -2.73 -40.11
C SER A 826 21.69 -2.68 -41.51
N LYS A 827 20.70 -3.56 -41.74
CA LYS A 827 19.78 -3.44 -42.89
C LYS A 827 18.98 -2.12 -42.84
N PRO A 828 18.39 -1.67 -43.97
CA PRO A 828 17.35 -0.66 -43.94
C PRO A 828 16.16 -1.15 -43.10
N GLU A 829 15.65 -0.27 -42.24
CA GLU A 829 14.68 -0.56 -41.18
C GLU A 829 13.24 -0.60 -41.72
N THR A 830 12.48 -1.65 -41.41
CA THR A 830 11.09 -1.78 -41.88
C THR A 830 10.09 -1.02 -41.00
N ILE A 831 8.83 -0.89 -41.43
CA ILE A 831 7.79 -0.29 -40.58
C ILE A 831 7.56 -1.10 -39.30
N VAL A 832 7.71 -2.43 -39.36
CA VAL A 832 7.63 -3.33 -38.21
C VAL A 832 8.79 -3.06 -37.24
N ASP A 833 10.01 -2.93 -37.76
CA ASP A 833 11.19 -2.62 -36.95
C ASP A 833 11.08 -1.25 -36.28
N ARG A 834 10.62 -0.21 -37.00
CA ARG A 834 10.38 1.13 -36.43
C ARG A 834 9.33 1.13 -35.32
N ILE A 835 8.20 0.43 -35.52
CA ILE A 835 7.15 0.30 -34.49
C ILE A 835 7.68 -0.45 -33.28
N LYS A 836 8.37 -1.57 -33.49
CA LYS A 836 9.02 -2.36 -32.45
C LYS A 836 10.02 -1.50 -31.66
N ALA A 837 10.88 -0.73 -32.34
CA ALA A 837 11.86 0.14 -31.71
C ALA A 837 11.22 1.20 -30.80
N ILE A 838 10.11 1.82 -31.22
CA ILE A 838 9.38 2.80 -30.39
C ILE A 838 8.87 2.17 -29.10
N TYR A 839 8.23 0.99 -29.18
CA TYR A 839 7.71 0.32 -27.97
C TYR A 839 8.82 -0.32 -27.11
N GLU A 840 9.89 -0.86 -27.71
CA GLU A 840 11.04 -1.37 -26.96
C GLU A 840 11.79 -0.23 -26.26
N GLN A 841 11.94 0.95 -26.87
CA GLN A 841 12.46 2.16 -26.21
C GLN A 841 11.53 2.66 -25.10
N TYR A 842 10.20 2.68 -25.32
CA TYR A 842 9.23 3.04 -24.28
C TYR A 842 9.35 2.13 -23.05
N PHE A 843 9.24 0.82 -23.23
CA PHE A 843 9.32 -0.12 -22.11
C PHE A 843 10.71 -0.15 -21.47
N LYS A 844 11.78 0.04 -22.24
CA LYS A 844 13.14 0.17 -21.71
C LYS A 844 13.28 1.43 -20.84
N ALA A 845 12.86 2.60 -21.31
CA ALA A 845 12.96 3.84 -20.55
C ALA A 845 12.12 3.81 -19.26
N VAL A 846 10.89 3.28 -19.33
CA VAL A 846 10.04 3.07 -18.14
C VAL A 846 10.73 2.12 -17.15
N ARG A 847 11.36 1.05 -17.65
CA ARG A 847 12.06 0.05 -16.83
C ARG A 847 13.30 0.63 -16.16
N GLU A 848 14.23 1.20 -16.93
CA GLU A 848 15.49 1.75 -16.40
C GLU A 848 15.23 2.83 -15.35
N GLU A 849 14.23 3.70 -15.54
CA GLU A 849 13.92 4.74 -14.56
C GLU A 849 13.23 4.20 -13.30
N THR A 850 12.35 3.19 -13.44
CA THR A 850 11.74 2.50 -12.28
C THR A 850 12.77 1.68 -11.49
N GLU A 851 13.71 1.01 -12.18
CA GLU A 851 14.78 0.23 -11.56
C GLU A 851 15.83 1.14 -10.89
N ASN A 852 16.19 2.29 -11.49
CA ASN A 852 17.04 3.30 -10.85
C ASN A 852 16.39 3.88 -9.57
N LEU A 853 15.06 4.03 -9.53
CA LEU A 853 14.34 4.48 -8.34
C LEU A 853 14.25 3.39 -7.26
N SER A 854 14.08 2.12 -7.63
CA SER A 854 14.06 1.02 -6.65
C SER A 854 15.44 0.79 -6.00
N GLN A 855 16.52 1.18 -6.68
CA GLN A 855 17.91 1.14 -6.19
C GLN A 855 18.33 2.34 -5.34
N LYS A 856 17.41 3.25 -4.96
CA LYS A 856 17.71 4.36 -4.03
C LYS A 856 18.20 3.84 -2.67
N GLU A 857 19.30 4.43 -2.19
CA GLU A 857 19.88 4.16 -0.87
C GLU A 857 18.87 4.34 0.28
N PRO A 858 18.94 3.55 1.38
CA PRO A 858 17.99 3.62 2.48
C PRO A 858 17.87 5.00 3.14
N SER A 859 18.95 5.78 3.14
CA SER A 859 18.96 7.18 3.61
C SER A 859 18.05 8.08 2.78
N GLN A 860 18.08 7.95 1.46
CA GLN A 860 17.23 8.74 0.54
C GLN A 860 15.74 8.39 0.69
N TRP A 861 15.43 7.13 1.00
CA TRP A 861 14.06 6.72 1.35
C TRP A 861 13.58 7.36 2.66
N GLN A 862 14.43 7.43 3.69
CA GLN A 862 14.11 8.10 4.95
C GLN A 862 13.97 9.63 4.80
N GLU A 863 14.69 10.25 3.88
CA GLU A 863 14.51 11.67 3.54
C GLU A 863 13.19 11.91 2.81
N LEU A 864 12.88 11.11 1.77
CA LEU A 864 11.60 11.18 1.05
C LEU A 864 10.38 10.95 1.95
N PHE A 865 10.45 9.96 2.85
CA PHE A 865 9.38 9.68 3.82
C PHE A 865 9.06 10.91 4.71
N LYS A 866 10.10 11.63 5.13
CA LYS A 866 9.97 12.88 5.90
C LYS A 866 9.48 14.04 5.03
N GLU A 867 10.03 14.20 3.83
CA GLU A 867 9.67 15.27 2.88
C GLU A 867 8.18 15.22 2.51
N LYS A 868 7.63 14.01 2.29
CA LYS A 868 6.21 13.81 1.97
C LYS A 868 5.28 13.84 3.19
N ASN A 869 5.81 13.97 4.41
CA ASN A 869 5.07 13.82 5.67
C ASN A 869 4.24 12.52 5.71
N ALA A 870 4.84 11.40 5.30
CA ALA A 870 4.15 10.13 5.23
C ALA A 870 3.87 9.56 6.64
N GLU A 871 2.66 9.05 6.85
CA GLU A 871 2.29 8.29 8.05
C GLU A 871 2.49 6.78 7.81
N GLY A 872 2.83 6.03 8.86
CA GLY A 872 2.96 4.57 8.81
C GLY A 872 4.41 4.05 8.69
N ASN A 873 4.60 2.99 7.90
CA ASN A 873 5.83 2.20 7.77
C ASN A 873 6.63 2.62 6.52
N LEU A 874 7.96 2.72 6.64
CA LEU A 874 8.87 3.10 5.54
C LEU A 874 8.79 2.15 4.33
N GLU A 875 8.68 0.84 4.54
CA GLU A 875 8.59 -0.14 3.45
C GLU A 875 7.20 -0.18 2.80
N GLU A 876 6.13 0.12 3.55
CA GLU A 876 4.79 0.34 3.01
C GLU A 876 4.73 1.61 2.15
N PHE A 877 5.24 2.74 2.67
CA PHE A 877 5.40 3.98 1.90
C PHE A 877 6.23 3.75 0.63
N LYS A 878 7.37 3.06 0.73
CA LYS A 878 8.23 2.74 -0.41
C LYS A 878 7.51 1.90 -1.46
N ALA A 879 6.71 0.90 -1.05
CA ALA A 879 5.91 0.10 -1.98
C ALA A 879 4.80 0.90 -2.66
N GLU A 880 4.07 1.76 -1.93
CA GLU A 880 3.01 2.60 -2.49
C GLU A 880 3.56 3.73 -3.37
N TYR A 881 4.63 4.40 -2.94
CA TYR A 881 5.30 5.50 -3.66
C TYR A 881 5.98 5.01 -4.95
N LEU A 882 6.61 3.82 -4.95
CA LEU A 882 7.12 3.20 -6.18
C LEU A 882 5.99 2.85 -7.16
N LYS A 883 4.83 2.42 -6.67
CA LYS A 883 3.64 2.11 -7.48
C LYS A 883 2.98 3.37 -8.05
N GLU A 884 2.94 4.47 -7.30
CA GLU A 884 2.47 5.78 -7.78
C GLU A 884 3.43 6.37 -8.82
N ILE A 885 4.73 6.46 -8.51
CA ILE A 885 5.72 7.01 -9.46
C ILE A 885 5.88 6.13 -10.71
N ALA A 886 5.77 4.81 -10.62
CA ALA A 886 5.74 3.94 -11.81
C ALA A 886 4.50 4.17 -12.71
N SER A 887 3.43 4.81 -12.19
CA SER A 887 2.31 5.30 -13.00
C SER A 887 2.69 6.61 -13.73
N ASP A 888 3.38 7.53 -13.06
CA ASP A 888 3.75 8.83 -13.63
C ASP A 888 4.92 8.73 -14.63
N ILE A 889 5.91 7.87 -14.39
CA ILE A 889 6.97 7.54 -15.37
C ILE A 889 6.36 7.03 -16.67
N LYS A 890 5.36 6.13 -16.60
CA LYS A 890 4.65 5.64 -17.80
C LYS A 890 3.98 6.77 -18.56
N LYS A 891 3.23 7.65 -17.87
CA LYS A 891 2.60 8.83 -18.47
C LYS A 891 3.65 9.72 -19.16
N GLU A 892 4.78 9.99 -18.50
CA GLU A 892 5.84 10.82 -19.05
C GLU A 892 6.50 10.19 -20.30
N LYS A 893 7.02 8.96 -20.20
CA LYS A 893 7.72 8.33 -21.34
C LYS A 893 6.76 7.97 -22.49
N ALA A 894 5.47 7.81 -22.21
CA ALA A 894 4.45 7.64 -23.25
C ALA A 894 4.35 8.89 -24.15
N VAL A 895 4.52 10.11 -23.63
CA VAL A 895 4.53 11.33 -24.47
C VAL A 895 5.63 11.27 -25.53
N ALA A 896 6.82 10.76 -25.19
CA ALA A 896 7.90 10.58 -26.15
C ALA A 896 7.53 9.52 -27.22
N ALA A 897 7.02 8.37 -26.80
CA ALA A 897 6.61 7.29 -27.72
C ALA A 897 5.46 7.71 -28.66
N LEU A 898 4.48 8.47 -28.16
CA LEU A 898 3.39 9.03 -28.97
C LEU A 898 3.89 10.03 -30.02
N ASN A 899 4.93 10.83 -29.70
CA ASN A 899 5.55 11.73 -30.67
C ASN A 899 6.23 10.96 -31.81
N GLU A 900 6.94 9.86 -31.50
CA GLU A 900 7.52 9.00 -32.54
C GLU A 900 6.47 8.25 -33.37
N ILE A 901 5.34 7.84 -32.77
CA ILE A 901 4.18 7.29 -33.50
C ILE A 901 3.61 8.34 -34.48
N ILE A 902 3.51 9.60 -34.08
CA ILE A 902 3.08 10.69 -34.98
C ILE A 902 4.07 10.87 -36.14
N LYS A 903 5.38 10.97 -35.86
CA LYS A 903 6.41 11.10 -36.91
C LYS A 903 6.35 9.94 -37.90
N LEU A 904 6.32 8.70 -37.39
CA LEU A 904 6.18 7.50 -38.20
C LEU A 904 4.97 7.58 -39.14
N ILE A 905 3.81 8.03 -38.66
CA ILE A 905 2.59 8.17 -39.47
C ILE A 905 2.72 9.30 -40.51
N GLN A 906 3.42 10.40 -40.19
CA GLN A 906 3.62 11.55 -41.08
C GLN A 906 4.68 11.30 -42.18
N GLU A 907 5.66 10.45 -41.90
CA GLU A 907 6.74 10.03 -42.81
C GLU A 907 6.33 8.87 -43.71
N THR A 908 5.48 7.95 -43.24
CA THR A 908 5.03 6.78 -44.01
C THR A 908 4.08 7.16 -45.14
N GLU A 909 4.33 6.66 -46.36
CA GLU A 909 3.43 6.81 -47.50
C GLU A 909 2.34 5.71 -47.51
N TRP A 910 1.23 5.97 -46.81
CA TRP A 910 0.15 4.97 -46.64
C TRP A 910 -0.71 4.80 -47.91
N LYS A 911 -0.71 3.59 -48.48
CA LYS A 911 -1.59 3.25 -49.61
C LYS A 911 -3.04 3.01 -49.15
N THR A 912 -3.95 3.91 -49.55
CA THR A 912 -5.38 3.74 -49.31
C THR A 912 -6.03 2.86 -50.39
N GLY A 913 -6.47 1.65 -50.03
CA GLY A 913 -7.09 0.69 -50.96
C GLY A 913 -8.38 1.18 -51.62
N PHE A 914 -8.69 0.64 -52.81
CA PHE A 914 -9.73 1.15 -53.74
C PHE A 914 -11.16 1.25 -53.16
N LEU A 915 -11.51 0.40 -52.17
CA LEU A 915 -12.80 0.39 -51.46
C LEU A 915 -12.67 0.78 -49.97
N GLY A 916 -11.52 1.33 -49.56
CA GLY A 916 -11.23 1.67 -48.18
C GLY A 916 -11.63 3.10 -47.81
N SER A 917 -12.23 3.29 -46.63
CA SER A 917 -12.40 4.61 -46.01
C SER A 917 -11.03 5.28 -45.81
N LYS A 918 -10.91 6.52 -46.28
CA LYS A 918 -9.69 7.33 -46.19
C LYS A 918 -9.94 8.66 -45.50
N SER A 919 -9.07 9.00 -44.56
CA SER A 919 -8.97 10.30 -43.91
C SER A 919 -7.79 11.09 -44.49
N LYS A 920 -7.59 12.33 -44.01
CA LYS A 920 -6.46 13.18 -44.38
C LYS A 920 -5.78 13.74 -43.12
N ILE A 921 -4.45 13.75 -43.09
CA ILE A 921 -3.67 14.45 -42.06
C ILE A 921 -3.01 15.70 -42.66
N ASN A 922 -3.02 16.79 -41.90
CA ASN A 922 -2.22 17.97 -42.20
C ASN A 922 -0.83 17.77 -41.57
N ILE A 923 0.22 18.01 -42.35
CA ILE A 923 1.62 17.88 -41.92
C ILE A 923 2.30 19.22 -42.19
N GLU A 924 2.99 19.74 -41.18
CA GLU A 924 3.68 21.02 -41.29
C GLU A 924 4.72 21.00 -42.43
N GLY A 925 4.79 22.08 -43.21
CA GLY A 925 5.60 22.16 -44.42
C GLY A 925 5.03 21.49 -45.69
N LYS A 926 4.06 20.57 -45.62
CA LYS A 926 3.42 19.97 -46.81
C LYS A 926 2.20 20.79 -47.27
N LYS A 927 2.21 21.25 -48.52
CA LYS A 927 1.14 22.11 -49.12
C LYS A 927 -0.20 21.41 -49.34
N THR A 928 -0.24 20.08 -49.28
CA THR A 928 -1.46 19.27 -49.48
C THR A 928 -1.60 18.23 -48.36
N PRO A 929 -2.81 18.01 -47.81
CA PRO A 929 -3.02 17.01 -46.77
C PRO A 929 -2.78 15.58 -47.28
N VAL A 930 -2.05 14.78 -46.51
CA VAL A 930 -1.67 13.41 -46.88
C VAL A 930 -2.83 12.44 -46.59
N PRO A 931 -3.22 11.57 -47.54
CA PRO A 931 -4.26 10.57 -47.31
C PRO A 931 -3.76 9.43 -46.42
N VAL A 932 -4.58 8.97 -45.48
CA VAL A 932 -4.28 7.83 -44.60
C VAL A 932 -5.51 6.94 -44.39
N PRO A 933 -5.33 5.63 -44.10
CA PRO A 933 -6.43 4.75 -43.69
C PRO A 933 -7.11 5.25 -42.40
N ASN A 934 -8.43 5.09 -42.26
CA ASN A 934 -9.16 5.61 -41.09
C ASN A 934 -8.61 5.15 -39.73
N HIS A 935 -8.16 3.90 -39.58
CA HIS A 935 -7.64 3.43 -38.29
C HIS A 935 -6.24 4.00 -37.98
N ILE A 936 -5.43 4.31 -39.00
CA ILE A 936 -4.17 5.10 -38.83
C ILE A 936 -4.50 6.54 -38.42
N TYR A 937 -5.57 7.13 -38.97
CA TYR A 937 -6.06 8.44 -38.54
C TYR A 937 -6.59 8.45 -37.11
N GLU A 938 -7.28 7.40 -36.68
CA GLU A 938 -7.73 7.22 -35.29
C GLU A 938 -6.53 7.09 -34.33
N ILE A 939 -5.50 6.33 -34.70
CA ILE A 939 -4.22 6.23 -33.96
C ILE A 939 -3.52 7.59 -33.88
N TYR A 940 -3.42 8.31 -35.01
CA TYR A 940 -2.82 9.64 -35.09
C TYR A 940 -3.52 10.65 -34.18
N LEU A 941 -4.86 10.68 -34.18
CA LEU A 941 -5.65 11.55 -33.30
C LEU A 941 -5.46 11.17 -31.82
N LYS A 942 -5.44 9.88 -31.47
CA LYS A 942 -5.18 9.47 -30.07
C LYS A 942 -3.76 9.78 -29.60
N ALA A 943 -2.76 9.70 -30.48
CA ALA A 943 -1.42 10.17 -30.16
C ALA A 943 -1.38 11.69 -29.91
N GLN A 944 -2.06 12.48 -30.74
CA GLN A 944 -2.19 13.92 -30.52
C GLN A 944 -2.94 14.27 -29.23
N GLU A 945 -3.93 13.47 -28.84
CA GLU A 945 -4.68 13.61 -27.59
C GLU A 945 -3.77 13.38 -26.37
N GLY A 946 -3.04 12.25 -26.33
CA GLY A 946 -2.12 11.93 -25.23
C GLY A 946 -0.92 12.86 -25.09
N ILE A 947 -0.51 13.56 -26.17
CA ILE A 947 0.54 14.60 -26.10
C ILE A 947 -0.02 15.93 -25.57
N LYS A 948 -1.26 16.28 -25.94
CA LYS A 948 -1.95 17.48 -25.42
C LYS A 948 -2.34 17.33 -23.95
N GLU A 949 -2.63 16.11 -23.51
CA GLU A 949 -2.92 15.75 -22.13
C GLU A 949 -1.94 14.69 -21.62
N PRO A 950 -0.69 15.06 -21.24
CA PRO A 950 0.33 14.11 -20.77
C PRO A 950 -0.11 13.14 -19.68
N LYS A 951 -1.04 13.56 -18.80
CA LYS A 951 -1.62 12.70 -17.75
C LYS A 951 -2.38 11.48 -18.31
N ASN A 952 -2.83 11.56 -19.55
CA ASN A 952 -3.58 10.52 -20.27
C ASN A 952 -2.72 9.79 -21.33
N ALA A 953 -1.41 10.04 -21.41
CA ALA A 953 -0.54 9.50 -22.47
C ALA A 953 -0.41 7.97 -22.47
N ASP A 954 -0.31 7.31 -21.30
CA ASP A 954 -0.30 5.84 -21.24
C ASP A 954 -1.66 5.25 -21.64
N LEU A 955 -2.78 5.90 -21.28
CA LEU A 955 -4.12 5.51 -21.75
C LEU A 955 -4.27 5.69 -23.27
N ALA A 956 -3.61 6.70 -23.86
CA ALA A 956 -3.56 6.86 -25.31
C ALA A 956 -2.72 5.76 -25.99
N MET A 957 -1.59 5.32 -25.41
CA MET A 957 -0.82 4.16 -25.87
C MET A 957 -1.68 2.87 -25.83
N GLN A 958 -2.41 2.64 -24.74
CA GLN A 958 -3.36 1.53 -24.62
C GLN A 958 -4.51 1.62 -25.64
N ALA A 959 -5.05 2.82 -25.89
CA ALA A 959 -6.08 3.04 -26.91
C ALA A 959 -5.57 2.77 -28.33
N ILE A 960 -4.29 3.06 -28.62
CA ILE A 960 -3.64 2.76 -29.90
C ILE A 960 -3.53 1.24 -30.13
N ASN A 961 -3.19 0.46 -29.10
CA ASN A 961 -3.30 -1.01 -29.15
C ASN A 961 -4.73 -1.45 -29.52
N ALA A 962 -5.74 -0.94 -28.79
CA ALA A 962 -7.14 -1.31 -29.01
C ALA A 962 -7.65 -0.94 -30.42
N ILE A 963 -7.19 0.18 -31.01
CA ILE A 963 -7.51 0.55 -32.40
C ILE A 963 -6.85 -0.42 -33.39
N ALA A 964 -5.61 -0.85 -33.16
CA ALA A 964 -4.92 -1.84 -34.01
C ALA A 964 -5.58 -3.23 -33.93
N THR A 965 -5.91 -3.72 -32.73
CA THR A 965 -6.67 -4.97 -32.54
C THR A 965 -8.05 -4.89 -33.19
N ARG A 966 -8.80 -3.79 -33.00
CA ARG A 966 -10.08 -3.56 -33.70
C ARG A 966 -9.90 -3.51 -35.22
N ALA A 967 -8.79 -2.96 -35.71
CA ALA A 967 -8.49 -2.97 -37.14
C ALA A 967 -8.37 -4.40 -37.66
N LYS A 968 -7.84 -5.36 -36.89
CA LYS A 968 -7.69 -6.75 -37.33
C LYS A 968 -9.00 -7.55 -37.36
N SER A 969 -9.94 -7.28 -36.45
CA SER A 969 -11.20 -8.03 -36.36
C SER A 969 -12.20 -7.69 -37.48
N HIS A 970 -12.36 -8.58 -38.47
CA HIS A 970 -13.40 -8.48 -39.54
C HIS A 970 -14.24 -9.75 -39.63
N SER A 971 -15.51 -9.60 -40.02
CA SER A 971 -16.40 -10.74 -40.22
C SER A 971 -16.02 -11.55 -41.48
N ALA A 972 -16.04 -12.87 -41.35
CA ALA A 972 -15.50 -13.79 -42.36
C ALA A 972 -16.18 -13.71 -43.75
N LYS A 973 -17.39 -13.15 -43.86
CA LYS A 973 -18.18 -13.15 -45.11
C LYS A 973 -17.64 -12.27 -46.25
N PHE A 974 -16.70 -11.35 -46.00
CA PHE A 974 -16.24 -10.38 -47.03
C PHE A 974 -14.72 -10.11 -47.08
N GLN A 975 -13.88 -10.98 -46.50
CA GLN A 975 -12.42 -10.76 -46.42
C GLN A 975 -11.75 -10.44 -47.78
N PHE A 976 -12.18 -11.09 -48.86
CA PHE A 976 -11.57 -10.91 -50.19
C PHE A 976 -11.83 -9.53 -50.83
N LEU A 977 -12.92 -8.85 -50.46
CA LEU A 977 -13.27 -7.51 -50.99
C LEU A 977 -12.59 -6.36 -50.25
N ARG A 978 -11.89 -6.64 -49.14
CA ARG A 978 -11.29 -5.65 -48.24
C ARG A 978 -9.85 -5.97 -47.86
N LYS A 979 -9.10 -6.65 -48.75
CA LYS A 979 -7.64 -6.78 -48.59
C LYS A 979 -7.02 -5.39 -48.43
N ARG A 980 -6.28 -5.22 -47.33
CA ARG A 980 -5.45 -4.03 -47.08
C ARG A 980 -4.16 -4.11 -47.89
N ASP A 981 -3.48 -2.98 -48.00
CA ASP A 981 -2.06 -3.01 -48.33
C ASP A 981 -1.25 -3.66 -47.19
N GLU A 982 -0.21 -4.38 -47.58
CA GLU A 982 0.64 -5.21 -46.73
C GLU A 982 1.29 -4.40 -45.60
N GLN A 983 1.93 -3.28 -45.93
CA GLN A 983 2.56 -2.35 -44.97
C GLN A 983 1.56 -1.80 -43.94
N THR A 984 0.30 -1.61 -44.36
CA THR A 984 -0.78 -1.15 -43.47
C THR A 984 -1.25 -2.24 -42.52
N GLN A 985 -1.21 -3.51 -42.94
CA GLN A 985 -1.57 -4.65 -42.10
C GLN A 985 -0.43 -4.96 -41.12
N GLU A 986 0.81 -5.02 -41.61
CA GLU A 986 2.05 -5.12 -40.82
C GLU A 986 2.11 -4.08 -39.69
N ALA A 987 1.69 -2.83 -39.95
CA ALA A 987 1.66 -1.80 -38.92
C ALA A 987 0.70 -2.12 -37.75
N TYR A 988 -0.50 -2.65 -38.02
CA TYR A 988 -1.41 -3.07 -36.94
C TYR A 988 -0.89 -4.31 -36.22
N ASP A 989 -0.30 -5.26 -36.96
CA ASP A 989 0.26 -6.49 -36.40
C ASP A 989 1.48 -6.19 -35.49
N ALA A 990 2.35 -5.26 -35.91
CA ALA A 990 3.47 -4.78 -35.11
C ALA A 990 3.00 -4.00 -33.87
N ILE A 991 2.02 -3.09 -34.01
CA ILE A 991 1.45 -2.38 -32.85
C ILE A 991 0.85 -3.39 -31.86
N GLU A 992 -0.01 -4.31 -32.29
CA GLU A 992 -0.64 -5.28 -31.38
C GLU A 992 0.38 -6.18 -30.67
N THR A 993 1.44 -6.58 -31.37
CA THR A 993 2.48 -7.48 -30.87
C THR A 993 3.46 -6.79 -29.91
N HIS A 994 3.84 -5.54 -30.20
CA HIS A 994 4.91 -4.85 -29.47
C HIS A 994 4.43 -3.83 -28.43
N SER A 995 3.17 -3.39 -28.46
CA SER A 995 2.60 -2.46 -27.45
C SER A 995 2.22 -3.11 -26.11
N LYS A 996 2.55 -4.39 -25.92
CA LYS A 996 2.38 -5.11 -24.65
C LYS A 996 3.76 -5.37 -24.04
N PRO A 997 3.96 -5.11 -22.73
CA PRO A 997 5.22 -5.45 -22.07
C PRO A 997 5.45 -6.97 -22.11
N ARG A 998 6.72 -7.36 -22.14
CA ARG A 998 7.20 -8.75 -22.07
C ARG A 998 7.83 -9.06 -20.72
#